data_AF-A0A978TXQ0-F1
#
_entry.id   AF-A0A978TXQ0-F1
#
_cell.length_a   1.000
_cell.length_b   1.000
_cell.length_c   1.000
_cell.angle_alpha   90.00
_cell.angle_beta   90.00
_cell.angle_gamma   90.00
#
_symmetry.space_group_name_H-M   'P 1'
#
loop_
_entity.id
_entity.type
_entity.pdbx_description
1 polymer ?
#
loop_
_entity_poly.entity_id
_entity_poly.type
_entity_poly.pdbx_seq_one_letter_code
_entity_poly.pdbx_strand_id
1 'polypeptide(L)'
;MQPSTPLLIVLRQMAEARAICVVVQEQGQFLGLMTEQDALRAVAQSATALERAIATLMTAPVPTLKHSEIHPPDLLRADVLQQFRQGKLVCLPVLDEAGHVVHVLTPRTLLSAMSTTEIQQVASRWQQAIAPIAPNVRSSLHQSSDRASGEWPFVHAINQRSAPQQPSIDGQHLQELAPPTDSQFQYSQLLYQTQIQAQRQQALNQVIKAIRNSLDLDQIFATTVFEVGQLLHLDWVEIVRYHPTERLWRNVAEYRRDETLNSALGVTIPDEDNVLAAELKQQRLVRIDDVSICHDPVNQRFAQDFPGGWLLVPVVVEQVIPEQQGHPVWGSLSLMRCPPAQPWQDWEVELAMQIADHLAIAIQQSQLYEQIQQLNIHLESQVAERTLQLQTSLLFEDLLRRITERVRDSLDENQILETAVRELAAGLQTHSCDTGLYDLEKQTSTIWCEQAATGDSPKPVFNMTDYPVIYSQLLQGVCFQFCWIHPVALDRPTCDPRSIVLVCPLIDDQGVIGDLWLTRQNDMSFTEREVRLVQQVATQCAIAIRQSRLFQASQAQVRELERLNLLKDNFLCSVSHELRTPMASIKMASQMLEICLQEANLLAVDGAIARYFQILKDECQRELMLINDLLDLSRLEAETEPLLLSTLDLKDWLLHLAEPFLVRMHQQQQQPIVAVPSDLPPLTTDFSYLGRIVSELLNNACKYTPAHEAIMLAVEVCTMNHLPQEMADSEGNYTVHAIASDEILTAHLPPSFTQANGLTSERSPQLSDILGIGSTDERESGLTSGRSPQFSDPASDLYFCIHIRNSGVEIPPEEQKRIFERFYRIPNNDPWKHNGTGLGLALVEKLVEQIHGKISLISEQGWTTFTVQLPQTIHPIIHSTIHNQTPRPDAKTSISRVSS
;
A
#
# COMPACT_ATOMS: atom_id res chain seq x y z
N MET A 1 -35.94 -5.03 5.20
CA MET A 1 -34.87 -4.23 5.82
C MET A 1 -35.25 -2.76 5.80
N GLN A 2 -34.70 -1.99 6.73
CA GLN A 2 -34.95 -0.54 6.81
C GLN A 2 -34.25 0.18 5.65
N PRO A 3 -34.83 1.25 5.08
CA PRO A 3 -34.23 2.00 3.97
C PRO A 3 -32.84 2.57 4.29
N SER A 4 -32.58 2.87 5.56
CA SER A 4 -31.31 3.41 6.07
C SER A 4 -30.20 2.37 6.20
N THR A 5 -30.48 1.08 6.01
CA THR A 5 -29.46 0.03 6.16
C THR A 5 -28.37 0.19 5.09
N PRO A 6 -27.07 0.22 5.47
CA PRO A 6 -25.96 0.23 4.51
C PRO A 6 -25.92 -1.00 3.62
N LEU A 7 -25.56 -0.81 2.34
CA LEU A 7 -25.45 -1.90 1.36
C LEU A 7 -24.55 -3.06 1.85
N LEU A 8 -23.45 -2.77 2.54
CA LEU A 8 -22.54 -3.78 3.08
C LEU A 8 -23.25 -4.75 4.04
N ILE A 9 -24.12 -4.24 4.90
CA ILE A 9 -24.89 -5.05 5.85
C ILE A 9 -25.92 -5.89 5.09
N VAL A 10 -26.53 -5.33 4.05
CA VAL A 10 -27.50 -6.03 3.21
C VAL A 10 -26.85 -7.17 2.43
N LEU A 11 -25.68 -6.94 1.82
CA LEU A 11 -24.92 -7.97 1.10
C LEU A 11 -24.50 -9.13 2.01
N ARG A 12 -24.04 -8.80 3.23
CA ARG A 12 -23.69 -9.82 4.23
C ARG A 12 -24.91 -10.67 4.60
N GLN A 13 -26.05 -10.03 4.87
CA GLN A 13 -27.28 -10.74 5.23
C GLN A 13 -27.88 -11.53 4.04
N MET A 14 -27.75 -11.02 2.81
CA MET A 14 -28.14 -11.76 1.59
C MET A 14 -27.29 -13.02 1.41
N ALA A 15 -25.98 -12.92 1.64
CA ALA A 15 -25.07 -14.06 1.58
C ALA A 15 -25.36 -15.09 2.69
N GLU A 16 -25.56 -14.63 3.92
CA GLU A 16 -25.89 -15.50 5.07
C GLU A 16 -27.24 -16.22 4.88
N ALA A 17 -28.26 -15.53 4.37
CA ALA A 17 -29.60 -16.08 4.14
C ALA A 17 -29.77 -16.79 2.79
N ARG A 18 -28.75 -16.79 1.91
CA ARG A 18 -28.84 -17.22 0.50
C ARG A 18 -30.03 -16.58 -0.23
N ALA A 19 -30.30 -15.31 0.07
CA ALA A 19 -31.43 -14.58 -0.47
C ALA A 19 -31.07 -13.93 -1.82
N ILE A 20 -31.96 -14.06 -2.80
CA ILE A 20 -31.79 -13.52 -4.17
C ILE A 20 -32.13 -12.01 -4.22
N CYS A 21 -32.95 -11.54 -3.27
CA CYS A 21 -33.35 -10.15 -3.13
C CYS A 21 -33.70 -9.84 -1.68
N VAL A 22 -33.67 -8.56 -1.32
CA VAL A 22 -34.12 -8.05 -0.02
C VAL A 22 -35.27 -7.08 -0.22
N VAL A 23 -36.33 -7.28 0.56
CA VAL A 23 -37.46 -6.36 0.65
C VAL A 23 -37.07 -5.16 1.50
N VAL A 24 -37.21 -3.95 0.96
CA VAL A 24 -37.00 -2.70 1.67
C VAL A 24 -38.35 -2.18 2.15
N GLN A 25 -38.46 -1.93 3.46
CA GLN A 25 -39.70 -1.48 4.10
C GLN A 25 -39.41 -0.46 5.19
N GLU A 26 -40.28 0.52 5.34
CA GLU A 26 -40.23 1.53 6.40
C GLU A 26 -41.58 1.56 7.12
N GLN A 27 -41.55 1.43 8.45
CA GLN A 27 -42.77 1.35 9.27
C GLN A 27 -43.79 0.29 8.80
N GLY A 28 -43.32 -0.79 8.17
CA GLY A 28 -44.16 -1.86 7.62
C GLY A 28 -44.56 -1.65 6.15
N GLN A 29 -44.48 -0.44 5.62
CA GLN A 29 -44.82 -0.18 4.23
C GLN A 29 -43.70 -0.60 3.28
N PHE A 30 -44.10 -1.27 2.19
CA PHE A 30 -43.19 -1.66 1.13
C PHE A 30 -42.66 -0.42 0.37
N LEU A 31 -41.34 -0.30 0.28
CA LEU A 31 -40.65 0.81 -0.41
C LEU A 31 -39.97 0.38 -1.71
N GLY A 32 -39.45 -0.85 -1.77
CA GLY A 32 -38.72 -1.32 -2.95
C GLY A 32 -37.98 -2.63 -2.72
N LEU A 33 -37.23 -3.05 -3.74
CA LEU A 33 -36.41 -4.27 -3.70
C LEU A 33 -34.94 -3.94 -3.96
N MET A 34 -34.08 -4.58 -3.19
CA MET A 34 -32.64 -4.61 -3.43
C MET A 34 -32.27 -5.97 -4.01
N THR A 35 -31.81 -6.01 -5.26
CA THR A 35 -31.34 -7.24 -5.92
C THR A 35 -29.81 -7.33 -5.90
N GLU A 36 -29.27 -8.53 -6.13
CA GLU A 36 -27.82 -8.71 -6.32
C GLU A 36 -27.28 -7.87 -7.49
N GLN A 37 -28.07 -7.73 -8.56
CA GLN A 37 -27.70 -6.92 -9.72
C GLN A 37 -27.64 -5.42 -9.40
N ASP A 38 -28.54 -4.93 -8.54
CA ASP A 38 -28.51 -3.55 -8.05
C ASP A 38 -27.28 -3.29 -7.18
N ALA A 39 -26.90 -4.27 -6.36
CA ALA A 39 -25.70 -4.18 -5.53
C ALA A 39 -24.43 -4.17 -6.38
N LEU A 40 -24.35 -5.07 -7.38
CA LEU A 40 -23.25 -5.11 -8.34
C LEU A 40 -23.15 -3.81 -9.14
N ARG A 41 -24.28 -3.25 -9.59
CA ARG A 41 -24.31 -1.97 -10.30
C ARG A 41 -23.84 -0.83 -9.40
N ALA A 42 -24.28 -0.80 -8.14
CA ALA A 42 -23.89 0.23 -7.18
C ALA A 42 -22.39 0.18 -6.87
N VAL A 43 -21.85 -1.01 -6.60
CA VAL A 43 -20.42 -1.23 -6.34
C VAL A 43 -19.56 -0.91 -7.57
N ALA A 44 -20.05 -1.24 -8.77
CA ALA A 44 -19.37 -0.90 -10.03
C ALA A 44 -19.32 0.62 -10.30
N GLN A 45 -20.26 1.40 -9.75
CA GLN A 45 -20.35 2.85 -9.96
C GLN A 45 -19.57 3.65 -8.92
N SER A 46 -19.37 3.15 -7.70
CA SER A 46 -18.56 3.82 -6.67
C SER A 46 -18.08 2.86 -5.58
N ALA A 47 -16.81 2.99 -5.17
CA ALA A 47 -16.26 2.28 -4.02
C ALA A 47 -16.95 2.66 -2.69
N THR A 48 -17.56 3.85 -2.60
CA THR A 48 -18.34 4.28 -1.43
C THR A 48 -19.77 3.74 -1.42
N ALA A 49 -20.17 2.95 -2.42
CA ALA A 49 -21.52 2.40 -2.50
C ALA A 49 -21.84 1.40 -1.38
N LEU A 50 -20.83 0.74 -0.81
CA LEU A 50 -20.99 -0.20 0.30
C LEU A 50 -21.53 0.47 1.58
N GLU A 51 -21.24 1.75 1.78
CA GLU A 51 -21.65 2.53 2.96
C GLU A 51 -22.98 3.28 2.74
N ARG A 52 -23.46 3.34 1.49
CA ARG A 52 -24.70 4.03 1.14
C ARG A 52 -25.92 3.25 1.61
N ALA A 53 -26.92 4.00 2.05
CA ALA A 53 -28.24 3.48 2.40
C ALA A 53 -28.91 2.83 1.18
N ILE A 54 -29.47 1.63 1.37
CA ILE A 54 -30.13 0.86 0.31
C ILE A 54 -31.30 1.61 -0.35
N ALA A 55 -31.94 2.55 0.34
CA ALA A 55 -32.98 3.39 -0.27
C ALA A 55 -32.51 4.19 -1.49
N THR A 56 -31.21 4.49 -1.56
CA THR A 56 -30.63 5.24 -2.69
C THR A 56 -30.11 4.37 -3.81
N LEU A 57 -30.20 3.04 -3.65
CA LEU A 57 -29.60 2.03 -4.53
C LEU A 57 -30.61 0.98 -5.02
N MET A 58 -31.75 0.85 -4.33
CA MET A 58 -32.81 -0.10 -4.66
C MET A 58 -33.49 0.24 -5.98
N THR A 59 -34.05 -0.79 -6.63
CA THR A 59 -34.93 -0.59 -7.78
C THR A 59 -36.29 -0.08 -7.29
N ALA A 60 -36.70 1.10 -7.76
CA ALA A 60 -38.02 1.70 -7.53
C ALA A 60 -38.45 2.56 -8.74
N PRO A 61 -39.72 2.50 -9.18
CA PRO A 61 -40.81 1.69 -8.65
C PRO A 61 -40.72 0.21 -9.08
N VAL A 62 -41.01 -0.69 -8.15
CA VAL A 62 -41.14 -2.13 -8.43
C VAL A 62 -42.60 -2.43 -8.75
N PRO A 63 -42.91 -3.19 -9.82
CA PRO A 63 -44.25 -3.74 -10.02
C PRO A 63 -44.66 -4.59 -8.81
N THR A 64 -45.85 -4.34 -8.27
CA THR A 64 -46.39 -5.07 -7.11
C THR A 64 -47.74 -5.69 -7.47
N LEU A 65 -48.05 -6.84 -6.88
CA LEU A 65 -49.36 -7.47 -7.00
C LEU A 65 -50.14 -7.30 -5.69
N LYS A 66 -51.44 -7.06 -5.72
CA LYS A 66 -52.23 -7.16 -4.49
C LYS A 66 -52.51 -8.62 -4.14
N HIS A 67 -52.64 -8.94 -2.86
CA HIS A 67 -52.98 -10.29 -2.42
C HIS A 67 -54.35 -10.74 -2.95
N SER A 68 -55.27 -9.79 -3.15
CA SER A 68 -56.57 -10.01 -3.79
C SER A 68 -56.47 -10.32 -5.29
N GLU A 69 -55.33 -10.06 -5.93
CA GLU A 69 -55.06 -10.31 -7.36
C GLU A 69 -54.30 -11.64 -7.58
N ILE A 70 -54.02 -12.43 -6.53
CA ILE A 70 -53.41 -13.77 -6.66
C ILE A 70 -54.48 -14.78 -7.09
N HIS A 71 -55.07 -14.58 -8.26
CA HIS A 71 -55.87 -15.58 -8.93
C HIS A 71 -55.12 -16.05 -10.19
N PRO A 72 -55.21 -17.35 -10.54
CA PRO A 72 -54.53 -17.89 -11.71
C PRO A 72 -54.66 -17.06 -12.99
N PRO A 73 -55.83 -16.52 -13.39
CA PRO A 73 -55.94 -15.73 -14.62
C PRO A 73 -55.13 -14.40 -14.59
N ASP A 74 -54.88 -13.82 -13.42
CA ASP A 74 -54.16 -12.56 -13.27
C ASP A 74 -52.63 -12.76 -13.22
N LEU A 75 -52.18 -13.88 -12.65
CA LEU A 75 -50.78 -14.36 -12.75
C LEU A 75 -50.39 -14.71 -14.19
N LEU A 76 -51.38 -14.97 -15.06
CA LEU A 76 -51.22 -15.29 -16.48
C LEU A 76 -51.27 -14.09 -17.41
N ARG A 77 -51.30 -12.86 -16.89
CA ARG A 77 -51.23 -11.69 -17.75
C ARG A 77 -49.91 -11.67 -18.51
N ALA A 78 -49.99 -11.44 -19.82
CA ALA A 78 -48.86 -11.52 -20.72
C ALA A 78 -47.76 -10.49 -20.39
N ASP A 79 -48.12 -9.35 -19.81
CA ASP A 79 -47.21 -8.29 -19.39
C ASP A 79 -46.30 -8.72 -18.22
N VAL A 80 -46.86 -9.35 -17.18
CA VAL A 80 -46.10 -9.85 -16.01
C VAL A 80 -45.13 -10.95 -16.43
N LEU A 81 -45.62 -11.93 -17.21
CA LEU A 81 -44.81 -13.05 -17.70
C LEU A 81 -43.71 -12.60 -18.68
N GLN A 82 -43.99 -11.61 -19.53
CA GLN A 82 -43.00 -11.03 -20.44
C GLN A 82 -41.91 -10.25 -19.68
N GLN A 83 -42.22 -9.61 -18.56
CA GLN A 83 -41.23 -8.91 -17.74
C GLN A 83 -40.27 -9.87 -17.03
N PHE A 84 -40.76 -11.02 -16.52
CA PHE A 84 -39.88 -12.10 -16.03
C PHE A 84 -39.00 -12.66 -17.16
N ARG A 85 -39.55 -12.87 -18.38
CA ARG A 85 -38.79 -13.37 -19.56
C ARG A 85 -37.69 -12.42 -20.01
N GLN A 86 -37.93 -11.11 -20.02
CA GLN A 86 -36.94 -10.11 -20.42
C GLN A 86 -35.87 -9.88 -19.34
N GLY A 87 -35.89 -10.64 -18.23
CA GLY A 87 -34.98 -10.45 -17.10
C GLY A 87 -35.20 -9.13 -16.36
N LYS A 88 -36.34 -8.46 -16.58
CA LYS A 88 -36.66 -7.16 -15.96
C LYS A 88 -37.22 -7.30 -14.54
N LEU A 89 -37.76 -8.46 -14.20
CA LEU A 89 -38.22 -8.80 -12.85
C LEU A 89 -37.61 -10.13 -12.42
N VAL A 90 -36.93 -10.13 -11.27
CA VAL A 90 -36.38 -11.33 -10.62
C VAL A 90 -37.37 -11.86 -9.57
N CYS A 91 -38.15 -10.95 -9.00
CA CYS A 91 -39.12 -11.22 -7.94
C CYS A 91 -40.24 -10.17 -8.00
N LEU A 92 -41.46 -10.59 -7.67
CA LEU A 92 -42.66 -9.76 -7.66
C LEU A 92 -43.28 -9.77 -6.25
N PRO A 93 -43.22 -8.66 -5.50
CA PRO A 93 -43.82 -8.57 -4.18
C PRO A 93 -45.35 -8.57 -4.26
N VAL A 94 -45.95 -9.33 -3.36
CA VAL A 94 -47.40 -9.37 -3.13
C VAL A 94 -47.69 -8.58 -1.88
N LEU A 95 -48.53 -7.55 -2.00
CA LEU A 95 -48.92 -6.66 -0.92
C LEU A 95 -50.33 -6.97 -0.41
N ASP A 96 -50.58 -6.85 0.88
CA ASP A 96 -51.95 -6.80 1.40
C ASP A 96 -52.63 -5.46 1.03
N GLU A 97 -53.92 -5.33 1.32
CA GLU A 97 -54.66 -4.07 1.10
C GLU A 97 -54.14 -2.90 1.94
N ALA A 98 -53.29 -3.15 2.93
CA ALA A 98 -52.63 -2.14 3.77
C ALA A 98 -51.21 -1.77 3.28
N GLY A 99 -50.72 -2.38 2.19
CA GLY A 99 -49.41 -2.09 1.60
C GLY A 99 -48.22 -2.82 2.23
N HIS A 100 -48.46 -3.82 3.08
CA HIS A 100 -47.42 -4.68 3.67
C HIS A 100 -47.12 -5.86 2.75
N VAL A 101 -45.86 -6.28 2.68
CA VAL A 101 -45.47 -7.47 1.92
C VAL A 101 -45.96 -8.74 2.61
N VAL A 102 -46.87 -9.47 1.95
CA VAL A 102 -47.39 -10.77 2.42
C VAL A 102 -46.60 -11.93 1.81
N HIS A 103 -46.22 -11.80 0.53
CA HIS A 103 -45.47 -12.82 -0.19
C HIS A 103 -44.52 -12.19 -1.21
N VAL A 104 -43.51 -12.93 -1.63
CA VAL A 104 -42.70 -12.59 -2.82
C VAL A 104 -42.81 -13.74 -3.83
N LEU A 105 -43.27 -13.44 -5.04
CA LEU A 105 -43.34 -14.40 -6.14
C LEU A 105 -42.01 -14.40 -6.90
N THR A 106 -41.50 -15.58 -7.18
CA THR A 106 -40.29 -15.87 -7.96
C THR A 106 -40.66 -16.84 -9.07
N PRO A 107 -39.89 -16.95 -10.16
CA PRO A 107 -40.20 -17.91 -11.24
C PRO A 107 -40.41 -19.35 -10.73
N ARG A 108 -39.66 -19.73 -9.69
CA ARG A 108 -39.76 -21.04 -9.05
C ARG A 108 -41.03 -21.22 -8.20
N THR A 109 -41.42 -20.19 -7.44
CA THR A 109 -42.64 -20.23 -6.62
C THR A 109 -43.90 -20.09 -7.48
N LEU A 110 -43.82 -19.32 -8.57
CA LEU A 110 -44.87 -19.21 -9.58
C LEU A 110 -45.15 -20.56 -10.23
N LEU A 111 -44.10 -21.27 -10.68
CA LEU A 111 -44.24 -22.63 -11.21
C LEU A 111 -44.83 -23.62 -10.19
N SER A 112 -44.46 -23.53 -8.92
CA SER A 112 -44.99 -24.43 -7.88
C SER A 112 -46.43 -24.12 -7.48
N ALA A 113 -46.90 -22.90 -7.74
CA ALA A 113 -48.26 -22.45 -7.42
C ALA A 113 -49.26 -22.72 -8.56
N MET A 114 -48.80 -23.18 -9.73
CA MET A 114 -49.62 -23.42 -10.92
C MET A 114 -49.93 -24.91 -11.11
N SER A 115 -51.17 -25.22 -11.47
CA SER A 115 -51.58 -26.57 -11.86
C SER A 115 -51.04 -26.95 -13.25
N THR A 116 -50.95 -28.25 -13.53
CA THR A 116 -50.47 -28.78 -14.81
C THR A 116 -51.27 -28.26 -16.01
N THR A 117 -52.56 -28.03 -15.83
CA THR A 117 -53.48 -27.46 -16.84
C THR A 117 -53.16 -25.99 -17.11
N GLU A 118 -52.85 -25.21 -16.07
CA GLU A 118 -52.48 -23.80 -16.20
C GLU A 118 -51.12 -23.64 -16.87
N ILE A 119 -50.15 -24.51 -16.54
CA ILE A 119 -48.85 -24.60 -17.19
C ILE A 119 -48.99 -24.85 -18.70
N GLN A 120 -49.88 -25.75 -19.12
CA GLN A 120 -50.15 -26.01 -20.54
C GLN A 120 -50.87 -24.85 -21.26
N GLN A 121 -51.76 -24.15 -20.56
CA GLN A 121 -52.38 -22.93 -21.07
C GLN A 121 -51.37 -21.79 -21.25
N VAL A 122 -50.38 -21.69 -20.36
CA VAL A 122 -49.25 -20.74 -20.48
C VAL A 122 -48.39 -21.11 -21.67
N ALA A 123 -47.95 -22.37 -21.77
CA ALA A 123 -47.09 -22.83 -22.85
C ALA A 123 -47.75 -22.62 -24.23
N SER A 124 -49.05 -22.89 -24.36
CA SER A 124 -49.80 -22.68 -25.59
C SER A 124 -50.01 -21.19 -25.93
N ARG A 125 -50.35 -20.34 -24.95
CA ARG A 125 -50.39 -18.87 -25.14
C ARG A 125 -49.03 -18.28 -25.49
N TRP A 126 -47.96 -18.83 -24.93
CA TRP A 126 -46.58 -18.41 -25.19
C TRP A 126 -46.11 -18.83 -26.59
N GLN A 127 -46.48 -20.04 -27.05
CA GLN A 127 -46.24 -20.47 -28.44
C GLN A 127 -47.02 -19.60 -29.44
N GLN A 128 -48.25 -19.21 -29.12
CA GLN A 128 -49.05 -18.32 -29.97
C GLN A 128 -48.52 -16.88 -30.02
N ALA A 129 -47.97 -16.37 -28.92
CA ALA A 129 -47.37 -15.02 -28.86
C ALA A 129 -46.03 -14.88 -29.61
N ILE A 130 -45.38 -16.01 -29.94
CA ILE A 130 -44.11 -16.04 -30.70
C ILE A 130 -44.35 -16.02 -32.23
N ALA A 131 -45.60 -16.17 -32.69
CA ALA A 131 -45.92 -16.42 -34.10
C ALA A 131 -45.83 -15.21 -35.07
N PRO A 132 -45.83 -13.92 -34.67
CA PRO A 132 -45.65 -12.83 -35.63
C PRO A 132 -44.42 -11.96 -35.31
N ILE A 133 -43.21 -12.51 -35.42
CA ILE A 133 -42.03 -11.70 -35.74
C ILE A 133 -41.34 -12.34 -36.94
N ALA A 134 -41.69 -11.81 -38.11
CA ALA A 134 -41.15 -12.19 -39.41
C ALA A 134 -39.64 -11.83 -39.56
N PRO A 135 -38.94 -12.45 -40.54
CA PRO A 135 -37.50 -12.78 -40.48
C PRO A 135 -36.48 -11.66 -40.79
N ASN A 136 -36.82 -10.37 -40.71
CA ASN A 136 -36.01 -9.32 -41.35
C ASN A 136 -35.18 -8.39 -40.43
N VAL A 137 -34.81 -8.81 -39.21
CA VAL A 137 -33.92 -7.99 -38.34
C VAL A 137 -32.73 -8.80 -37.82
N ARG A 138 -31.98 -9.44 -38.72
CA ARG A 138 -30.78 -10.24 -38.37
C ARG A 138 -29.44 -9.62 -38.78
N SER A 139 -29.39 -8.39 -39.30
CA SER A 139 -28.14 -7.77 -39.75
C SER A 139 -27.55 -6.72 -38.78
N SER A 140 -28.09 -6.55 -37.58
CA SER A 140 -27.55 -5.58 -36.63
C SER A 140 -27.84 -6.03 -35.21
N LEU A 141 -26.98 -6.92 -34.70
CA LEU A 141 -26.57 -7.06 -33.29
C LEU A 141 -25.57 -8.23 -33.20
N HIS A 142 -24.44 -8.10 -33.91
CA HIS A 142 -23.18 -8.61 -33.39
C HIS A 142 -22.66 -7.54 -32.43
N GLN A 143 -22.72 -7.80 -31.12
CA GLN A 143 -21.74 -7.39 -30.10
C GLN A 143 -22.32 -7.68 -28.70
N SER A 144 -21.43 -8.12 -27.79
CA SER A 144 -21.59 -8.41 -26.35
C SER A 144 -22.11 -9.80 -25.93
N SER A 145 -21.13 -10.68 -25.69
CA SER A 145 -20.90 -11.49 -24.48
C SER A 145 -21.99 -12.44 -23.94
N ASP A 146 -21.58 -13.71 -23.84
CA ASP A 146 -21.55 -14.50 -22.61
C ASP A 146 -22.46 -14.07 -21.45
N ARG A 147 -23.45 -14.93 -21.19
CA ARG A 147 -23.98 -15.41 -19.89
C ARG A 147 -25.48 -15.69 -20.01
N ALA A 148 -25.84 -16.95 -20.25
CA ALA A 148 -27.05 -17.61 -19.72
C ALA A 148 -27.24 -19.00 -20.38
N SER A 149 -26.35 -19.94 -20.07
CA SER A 149 -26.71 -21.35 -20.08
C SER A 149 -27.73 -21.58 -18.95
N GLY A 150 -28.97 -21.90 -19.31
CA GLY A 150 -30.05 -22.09 -18.34
C GLY A 150 -31.26 -22.77 -18.96
N GLU A 151 -31.07 -23.91 -19.63
CA GLU A 151 -32.20 -24.79 -19.90
C GLU A 151 -32.66 -25.46 -18.59
N TRP A 152 -33.94 -25.22 -18.29
CA TRP A 152 -34.59 -25.50 -17.02
C TRP A 152 -35.02 -26.98 -16.87
N PRO A 153 -35.07 -27.51 -15.62
CA PRO A 153 -35.58 -28.87 -15.30
C PRO A 153 -37.05 -29.15 -15.66
N PHE A 154 -37.74 -28.22 -16.33
CA PHE A 154 -39.19 -28.22 -16.53
C PHE A 154 -39.65 -28.90 -17.83
N VAL A 155 -38.78 -28.97 -18.85
CA VAL A 155 -39.11 -29.57 -20.15
C VAL A 155 -39.12 -31.11 -20.10
N HIS A 156 -38.42 -31.70 -19.13
CA HIS A 156 -38.30 -33.16 -18.99
C HIS A 156 -39.54 -33.82 -18.36
N ALA A 157 -40.36 -33.07 -17.59
CA ALA A 157 -41.54 -33.61 -16.90
C ALA A 157 -42.81 -33.65 -17.77
N ILE A 158 -42.88 -32.84 -18.82
CA ILE A 158 -44.06 -32.71 -19.70
C ILE A 158 -44.16 -33.86 -20.72
N ASN A 159 -43.02 -34.45 -21.11
CA ASN A 159 -42.97 -35.44 -22.19
C ASN A 159 -43.29 -36.89 -21.78
N GLN A 160 -43.56 -37.18 -20.50
CA GLN A 160 -43.75 -38.56 -20.01
C GLN A 160 -45.20 -38.98 -19.68
N ARG A 161 -46.23 -38.17 -20.02
CA ARG A 161 -47.62 -38.61 -19.89
C ARG A 161 -48.45 -38.15 -21.08
N SER A 162 -48.60 -39.00 -22.10
CA SER A 162 -49.80 -39.08 -22.97
C SER A 162 -49.68 -40.17 -24.03
N ALA A 163 -50.31 -41.32 -23.76
CA ALA A 163 -50.96 -42.20 -24.74
C ALA A 163 -52.07 -42.95 -23.96
N PRO A 164 -53.13 -43.50 -24.57
CA PRO A 164 -53.86 -43.16 -25.82
C PRO A 164 -55.39 -43.01 -25.57
N GLN A 165 -56.20 -42.71 -26.59
CA GLN A 165 -57.53 -43.33 -26.78
C GLN A 165 -58.13 -43.04 -28.18
N GLN A 166 -58.50 -44.10 -28.89
CA GLN A 166 -59.31 -44.12 -30.12
C GLN A 166 -60.77 -43.73 -29.84
N PRO A 167 -61.53 -43.20 -30.82
CA PRO A 167 -62.98 -43.24 -30.77
C PRO A 167 -63.53 -44.46 -31.53
N SER A 168 -64.48 -45.14 -30.89
CA SER A 168 -65.39 -46.11 -31.49
C SER A 168 -66.44 -45.40 -32.36
N ILE A 169 -66.78 -46.01 -33.50
CA ILE A 169 -68.00 -45.65 -34.24
C ILE A 169 -68.75 -46.96 -34.50
N ASP A 170 -69.80 -47.18 -33.72
CA ASP A 170 -70.94 -48.00 -34.08
C ASP A 170 -72.06 -47.08 -34.58
N GLY A 171 -72.65 -47.41 -35.72
CA GLY A 171 -73.71 -46.61 -36.32
C GLY A 171 -74.14 -47.15 -37.67
N GLN A 172 -74.74 -48.34 -37.66
CA GLN A 172 -75.45 -48.95 -38.79
C GLN A 172 -76.45 -47.96 -39.42
N HIS A 173 -76.28 -47.67 -40.72
CA HIS A 173 -77.37 -47.47 -41.67
C HIS A 173 -76.84 -47.69 -43.09
N LEU A 174 -77.02 -48.91 -43.59
CA LEU A 174 -76.92 -49.26 -45.01
C LEU A 174 -78.22 -48.85 -45.69
N GLN A 175 -78.16 -47.88 -46.60
CA GLN A 175 -79.17 -47.72 -47.64
C GLN A 175 -78.50 -47.28 -48.96
N GLU A 176 -78.55 -48.22 -49.90
CA GLU A 176 -78.56 -48.07 -51.36
C GLU A 176 -77.43 -47.29 -52.05
N LEU A 177 -76.50 -48.09 -52.61
CA LEU A 177 -75.48 -47.71 -53.58
C LEU A 177 -76.11 -47.17 -54.88
N ALA A 178 -75.99 -45.87 -55.10
CA ALA A 178 -75.75 -45.32 -56.44
C ALA A 178 -74.24 -45.42 -56.75
N PRO A 179 -73.80 -45.59 -58.01
CA PRO A 179 -72.37 -45.69 -58.31
C PRO A 179 -71.67 -44.39 -57.89
N PRO A 180 -70.45 -44.44 -57.32
CA PRO A 180 -69.78 -43.24 -56.84
C PRO A 180 -69.50 -42.31 -58.01
N THR A 181 -69.99 -41.08 -57.92
CA THR A 181 -69.64 -39.98 -58.82
C THR A 181 -68.12 -39.76 -58.78
N ASP A 182 -67.49 -39.39 -59.90
CA ASP A 182 -66.03 -39.18 -60.04
C ASP A 182 -65.41 -38.34 -58.90
N SER A 183 -66.18 -37.43 -58.29
CA SER A 183 -65.75 -36.61 -57.15
C SER A 183 -65.54 -37.37 -55.83
N GLN A 184 -66.32 -38.41 -55.54
CA GLN A 184 -66.16 -39.23 -54.32
C GLN A 184 -64.95 -40.16 -54.43
N PHE A 185 -64.64 -40.63 -55.64
CA PHE A 185 -63.44 -41.42 -55.91
C PHE A 185 -62.17 -40.55 -55.84
N GLN A 186 -62.21 -39.31 -56.37
CA GLN A 186 -61.11 -38.36 -56.20
C GLN A 186 -60.87 -37.97 -54.74
N TYR A 187 -61.92 -37.78 -53.94
CA TYR A 187 -61.79 -37.42 -52.53
C TYR A 187 -61.22 -38.57 -51.68
N SER A 188 -61.64 -39.81 -51.92
CA SER A 188 -61.08 -40.97 -51.23
C SER A 188 -59.63 -41.25 -51.64
N GLN A 189 -59.26 -41.02 -52.90
CA GLN A 189 -57.87 -41.07 -53.35
C GLN A 189 -57.00 -39.99 -52.69
N LEU A 190 -57.49 -38.75 -52.57
CA LEU A 190 -56.76 -37.66 -51.93
C LEU A 190 -56.55 -37.90 -50.44
N LEU A 191 -57.58 -38.39 -49.72
CA LEU A 191 -57.47 -38.75 -48.30
C LEU A 191 -56.46 -39.88 -48.09
N TYR A 192 -56.48 -40.90 -48.96
CA TYR A 192 -55.54 -42.01 -48.92
C TYR A 192 -54.09 -41.55 -49.17
N GLN A 193 -53.87 -40.68 -50.16
CA GLN A 193 -52.55 -40.08 -50.42
C GLN A 193 -52.05 -39.23 -49.25
N THR A 194 -52.93 -38.40 -48.66
CA THR A 194 -52.60 -37.56 -47.50
C THR A 194 -52.24 -38.42 -46.28
N GLN A 195 -52.94 -39.53 -46.07
CA GLN A 195 -52.68 -40.45 -44.98
C GLN A 195 -51.33 -41.17 -45.15
N ILE A 196 -50.99 -41.61 -46.36
CA ILE A 196 -49.67 -42.18 -46.66
C ILE A 196 -48.57 -41.14 -46.42
N GLN A 197 -48.78 -39.89 -46.84
CA GLN A 197 -47.81 -38.81 -46.64
C GLN A 197 -47.61 -38.49 -45.15
N ALA A 198 -48.68 -38.46 -44.37
CA ALA A 198 -48.61 -38.27 -42.92
C ALA A 198 -47.87 -39.42 -42.21
N GLN A 199 -48.12 -40.67 -42.61
CA GLN A 199 -47.41 -41.84 -42.08
C GLN A 199 -45.91 -41.80 -42.39
N ARG A 200 -45.53 -41.42 -43.62
CA ARG A 200 -44.12 -41.23 -44.02
C ARG A 200 -43.43 -40.15 -43.19
N GLN A 201 -44.09 -39.00 -43.01
CA GLN A 201 -43.55 -37.90 -42.20
C GLN A 201 -43.39 -38.29 -40.73
N GLN A 202 -44.35 -39.03 -40.19
CA GLN A 202 -44.28 -39.52 -38.80
C GLN A 202 -43.11 -40.47 -38.60
N ALA A 203 -42.87 -41.37 -39.55
CA ALA A 203 -41.76 -42.31 -39.47
C ALA A 203 -40.40 -41.62 -39.65
N LEU A 204 -40.27 -40.65 -40.56
CA LEU A 204 -39.08 -39.80 -40.66
C LEU A 204 -38.79 -39.10 -39.32
N ASN A 205 -39.80 -38.50 -38.69
CA ASN A 205 -39.65 -37.85 -37.40
C ASN A 205 -39.21 -38.83 -36.29
N GLN A 206 -39.58 -40.11 -36.38
CA GLN A 206 -39.11 -41.14 -35.46
C GLN A 206 -37.61 -41.43 -35.67
N VAL A 207 -37.15 -41.59 -36.91
CA VAL A 207 -35.72 -41.78 -37.23
C VAL A 207 -34.89 -40.58 -36.78
N ILE A 208 -35.34 -39.36 -37.08
CA ILE A 208 -34.66 -38.12 -36.66
C ILE A 208 -34.59 -38.02 -35.14
N LYS A 209 -35.69 -38.34 -34.45
CA LYS A 209 -35.72 -38.33 -32.98
C LYS A 209 -34.74 -39.36 -32.42
N ALA A 210 -34.64 -40.53 -33.03
CA ALA A 210 -33.71 -41.57 -32.62
C ALA A 210 -32.25 -41.13 -32.81
N ILE A 211 -31.91 -40.54 -33.95
CA ILE A 211 -30.59 -39.93 -34.24
C ILE A 211 -30.20 -38.89 -33.18
N ARG A 212 -31.15 -38.05 -32.76
CA ARG A 212 -30.90 -36.96 -31.79
C ARG A 212 -30.86 -37.41 -30.32
N ASN A 213 -31.21 -38.66 -30.01
CA ASN A 213 -31.31 -39.11 -28.62
C ASN A 213 -29.98 -39.60 -28.02
N SER A 214 -28.94 -39.77 -28.85
CA SER A 214 -27.60 -40.14 -28.39
C SER A 214 -26.57 -39.18 -28.96
N LEU A 215 -25.42 -39.10 -28.28
CA LEU A 215 -24.20 -38.45 -28.78
C LEU A 215 -23.12 -39.48 -29.10
N ASP A 216 -23.39 -40.77 -28.86
CA ASP A 216 -22.50 -41.88 -29.22
C ASP A 216 -22.73 -42.24 -30.69
N LEU A 217 -21.68 -42.06 -31.51
CA LEU A 217 -21.73 -42.31 -32.95
C LEU A 217 -22.13 -43.75 -33.28
N ASP A 218 -21.62 -44.75 -32.56
CA ASP A 218 -21.91 -46.15 -32.86
C ASP A 218 -23.39 -46.45 -32.60
N GLN A 219 -23.94 -45.87 -31.52
CA GLN A 219 -25.36 -45.98 -31.22
C GLN A 219 -26.23 -45.22 -32.24
N ILE A 220 -25.82 -44.02 -32.65
CA ILE A 220 -26.51 -43.22 -33.68
C ILE A 220 -26.55 -44.01 -34.99
N PHE A 221 -25.42 -44.54 -35.44
CA PHE A 221 -25.34 -45.28 -36.69
C PHE A 221 -26.17 -46.56 -36.66
N ALA A 222 -26.03 -47.38 -35.61
CA ALA A 222 -26.79 -48.62 -35.45
C ALA A 222 -28.30 -48.38 -35.42
N THR A 223 -28.75 -47.34 -34.69
CA THR A 223 -30.17 -47.00 -34.62
C THR A 223 -30.69 -46.50 -35.96
N THR A 224 -29.90 -45.70 -36.68
CA THR A 224 -30.30 -45.15 -37.98
C THR A 224 -30.47 -46.23 -39.03
N VAL A 225 -29.48 -47.10 -39.20
CA VAL A 225 -29.57 -48.19 -40.20
C VAL A 225 -30.75 -49.12 -39.91
N PHE A 226 -31.02 -49.39 -38.63
CA PHE A 226 -32.16 -50.21 -38.21
C PHE A 226 -33.51 -49.57 -38.54
N GLU A 227 -33.74 -48.32 -38.11
CA GLU A 227 -35.02 -47.64 -38.31
C GLU A 227 -35.30 -47.38 -39.80
N VAL A 228 -34.28 -47.03 -40.59
CA VAL A 228 -34.41 -46.83 -42.04
C VAL A 228 -34.72 -48.15 -42.76
N GLY A 229 -34.04 -49.23 -42.36
CA GLY A 229 -34.27 -50.56 -42.92
C GLY A 229 -35.69 -51.06 -42.67
N GLN A 230 -36.20 -50.85 -41.45
CA GLN A 230 -37.59 -51.19 -41.09
C GLN A 230 -38.61 -50.33 -41.84
N LEU A 231 -38.37 -49.01 -41.93
CA LEU A 231 -39.30 -48.06 -42.55
C LEU A 231 -39.46 -48.28 -44.06
N LEU A 232 -38.37 -48.51 -44.77
CA LEU A 232 -38.35 -48.67 -46.22
C LEU A 232 -38.43 -50.15 -46.66
N HIS A 233 -38.53 -51.07 -45.69
CA HIS A 233 -38.54 -52.53 -45.88
C HIS A 233 -37.37 -53.01 -46.76
N LEU A 234 -36.17 -52.50 -46.48
CA LEU A 234 -34.96 -52.75 -47.26
C LEU A 234 -34.27 -54.05 -46.86
N ASP A 235 -33.49 -54.62 -47.76
CA ASP A 235 -32.68 -55.81 -47.50
C ASP A 235 -31.38 -55.45 -46.78
N TRP A 236 -30.72 -54.36 -47.22
CA TRP A 236 -29.55 -53.77 -46.56
C TRP A 236 -29.69 -52.26 -46.40
N VAL A 237 -29.25 -51.77 -45.24
CA VAL A 237 -28.96 -50.35 -45.02
C VAL A 237 -27.60 -50.23 -44.37
N GLU A 238 -26.78 -49.33 -44.89
CA GLU A 238 -25.37 -49.25 -44.52
C GLU A 238 -24.96 -47.79 -44.35
N ILE A 239 -24.09 -47.54 -43.37
CA ILE A 239 -23.36 -46.28 -43.26
C ILE A 239 -21.89 -46.58 -43.52
N VAL A 240 -21.33 -45.89 -44.51
CA VAL A 240 -19.96 -46.10 -44.97
C VAL A 240 -19.14 -44.84 -44.71
N ARG A 241 -18.08 -44.94 -43.92
CA ARG A 241 -17.17 -43.82 -43.60
C ARG A 241 -16.04 -43.74 -44.62
N TYR A 242 -15.72 -42.53 -45.06
CA TYR A 242 -14.55 -42.27 -45.89
C TYR A 242 -13.29 -42.07 -45.03
N HIS A 243 -12.20 -42.74 -45.39
CA HIS A 243 -10.89 -42.63 -44.76
C HIS A 243 -9.85 -42.10 -45.78
N PRO A 244 -9.61 -40.77 -45.85
CA PRO A 244 -8.79 -40.16 -46.89
C PRO A 244 -7.32 -40.57 -46.83
N THR A 245 -6.76 -40.74 -45.63
CA THR A 245 -5.36 -41.16 -45.44
C THR A 245 -5.08 -42.56 -46.00
N GLU A 246 -6.03 -43.48 -45.80
CA GLU A 246 -5.93 -44.87 -46.27
C GLU A 246 -6.47 -45.05 -47.70
N ARG A 247 -7.07 -44.01 -48.29
CA ARG A 247 -7.75 -44.04 -49.60
C ARG A 247 -8.75 -45.20 -49.72
N LEU A 248 -9.60 -45.36 -48.71
CA LEU A 248 -10.65 -46.37 -48.68
C LEU A 248 -11.92 -45.87 -48.02
N TRP A 249 -13.00 -46.58 -48.28
CA TRP A 249 -14.28 -46.45 -47.62
C TRP A 249 -14.50 -47.69 -46.76
N ARG A 250 -15.02 -47.53 -45.55
CA ARG A 250 -15.26 -48.64 -44.63
C ARG A 250 -16.69 -48.59 -44.11
N ASN A 251 -17.40 -49.71 -44.18
CA ASN A 251 -18.71 -49.83 -43.58
C ASN A 251 -18.59 -49.80 -42.04
N VAL A 252 -19.25 -48.85 -41.39
CA VAL A 252 -19.23 -48.64 -39.94
C VAL A 252 -20.52 -49.07 -39.24
N ALA A 253 -21.62 -49.23 -39.99
CA ALA A 253 -22.87 -49.78 -39.48
C ALA A 253 -23.68 -50.43 -40.60
N GLU A 254 -24.39 -51.49 -40.24
CA GLU A 254 -25.27 -52.23 -41.15
C GLU A 254 -26.63 -52.55 -40.50
N TYR A 255 -27.64 -52.68 -41.34
CA TYR A 255 -28.88 -53.38 -41.07
C TYR A 255 -29.08 -54.44 -42.13
N ARG A 256 -29.51 -55.62 -41.70
CA ARG A 256 -29.91 -56.73 -42.57
C ARG A 256 -31.31 -57.17 -42.20
N ARG A 257 -32.17 -57.36 -43.20
CA ARG A 257 -33.54 -57.85 -42.96
C ARG A 257 -33.56 -59.29 -42.45
N ASP A 258 -32.62 -60.10 -42.92
CA ASP A 258 -32.46 -61.52 -42.56
C ASP A 258 -30.96 -61.82 -42.32
N GLU A 259 -30.67 -62.66 -41.34
CA GLU A 259 -29.32 -63.10 -41.00
C GLU A 259 -28.67 -63.93 -42.12
N THR A 260 -29.48 -64.47 -43.03
CA THR A 260 -29.03 -65.22 -44.22
C THR A 260 -28.37 -64.33 -45.29
N LEU A 261 -28.56 -63.01 -45.21
CA LEU A 261 -27.93 -62.05 -46.12
C LEU A 261 -26.46 -61.80 -45.74
N ASN A 262 -25.61 -61.59 -46.74
CA ASN A 262 -24.20 -61.25 -46.54
C ASN A 262 -24.05 -60.00 -45.67
N SER A 263 -23.11 -60.04 -44.73
CA SER A 263 -22.76 -58.90 -43.87
C SER A 263 -21.81 -57.95 -44.62
N ALA A 264 -22.12 -56.67 -44.56
CA ALA A 264 -21.32 -55.57 -45.08
C ALA A 264 -20.47 -54.89 -44.00
N LEU A 265 -20.74 -55.15 -42.71
CA LEU A 265 -20.04 -54.52 -41.59
C LEU A 265 -18.52 -54.75 -41.67
N GLY A 266 -17.75 -53.66 -41.63
CA GLY A 266 -16.28 -53.70 -41.70
C GLY A 266 -15.71 -53.97 -43.10
N VAL A 267 -16.54 -54.19 -44.12
CA VAL A 267 -16.09 -54.31 -45.51
C VAL A 267 -15.39 -53.02 -45.94
N THR A 268 -14.23 -53.16 -46.59
CA THR A 268 -13.44 -52.06 -47.12
C THR A 268 -13.59 -51.97 -48.64
N ILE A 269 -13.96 -50.78 -49.12
CA ILE A 269 -14.17 -50.48 -50.52
C ILE A 269 -13.03 -49.54 -50.98
N PRO A 270 -12.21 -49.93 -51.97
CA PRO A 270 -11.15 -49.07 -52.50
C PRO A 270 -11.70 -47.74 -53.03
N ASP A 271 -11.01 -46.63 -52.73
CA ASP A 271 -11.33 -45.29 -53.27
C ASP A 271 -10.72 -45.06 -54.66
N GLU A 272 -9.62 -45.76 -54.99
CA GLU A 272 -8.93 -45.68 -56.28
C GLU A 272 -9.71 -46.45 -57.37
N ASP A 273 -9.76 -45.87 -58.58
CA ASP A 273 -10.46 -46.39 -59.76
C ASP A 273 -11.95 -46.73 -59.54
N ASN A 274 -12.58 -46.15 -58.51
CA ASN A 274 -13.99 -46.37 -58.15
C ASN A 274 -14.86 -45.19 -58.62
N VAL A 275 -15.72 -45.45 -59.60
CA VAL A 275 -16.57 -44.41 -60.23
C VAL A 275 -17.63 -43.92 -59.24
N LEU A 276 -18.23 -44.83 -58.46
CA LEU A 276 -19.28 -44.47 -57.51
C LEU A 276 -18.73 -43.63 -56.34
N ALA A 277 -17.53 -43.95 -55.86
CA ALA A 277 -16.83 -43.14 -54.86
C ALA A 277 -16.50 -41.73 -55.39
N ALA A 278 -16.12 -41.60 -56.66
CA ALA A 278 -15.87 -40.30 -57.29
C ALA A 278 -17.14 -39.43 -57.39
N GLU A 279 -18.28 -40.04 -57.70
CA GLU A 279 -19.59 -39.37 -57.73
C GLU A 279 -20.01 -38.89 -56.33
N LEU A 280 -19.89 -39.74 -55.32
CA LEU A 280 -20.18 -39.40 -53.93
C LEU A 280 -19.30 -38.26 -53.42
N LYS A 281 -18.01 -38.26 -53.75
CA LYS A 281 -17.08 -37.15 -53.38
C LYS A 281 -17.48 -35.81 -53.99
N GLN A 282 -18.14 -35.82 -55.15
CA GLN A 282 -18.71 -34.63 -55.79
C GLN A 282 -20.10 -34.25 -55.23
N GLN A 283 -20.52 -34.86 -54.12
CA GLN A 283 -21.82 -34.67 -53.47
C GLN A 283 -23.01 -35.03 -54.37
N ARG A 284 -22.78 -35.90 -55.37
CA ARG A 284 -23.84 -36.41 -56.24
C ARG A 284 -24.35 -37.74 -55.69
N LEU A 285 -25.68 -37.85 -55.54
CA LEU A 285 -26.30 -39.12 -55.17
C LEU A 285 -26.16 -40.12 -56.33
N VAL A 286 -25.96 -41.38 -56.00
CA VAL A 286 -25.86 -42.47 -56.99
C VAL A 286 -27.10 -43.34 -56.87
N ARG A 287 -27.82 -43.49 -57.99
CA ARG A 287 -28.99 -44.35 -58.10
C ARG A 287 -28.75 -45.40 -59.18
N ILE A 288 -28.85 -46.66 -58.81
CA ILE A 288 -28.70 -47.81 -59.71
C ILE A 288 -29.91 -48.72 -59.46
N ASP A 289 -30.78 -48.89 -60.44
CA ASP A 289 -31.96 -49.75 -60.29
C ASP A 289 -31.59 -51.26 -60.43
N ASP A 290 -30.51 -51.57 -61.15
CA ASP A 290 -29.94 -52.92 -61.27
C ASP A 290 -28.41 -52.89 -61.39
N VAL A 291 -27.71 -53.34 -60.36
CA VAL A 291 -26.25 -53.33 -60.28
C VAL A 291 -25.58 -54.36 -61.20
N SER A 292 -26.31 -55.35 -61.71
CA SER A 292 -25.75 -56.31 -62.69
C SER A 292 -25.28 -55.65 -63.99
N ILE A 293 -25.75 -54.43 -64.25
CA ILE A 293 -25.43 -53.61 -65.43
C ILE A 293 -24.23 -52.67 -65.14
N CYS A 294 -23.70 -52.64 -63.91
CA CYS A 294 -22.55 -51.81 -63.56
C CYS A 294 -21.27 -52.31 -64.26
N HIS A 295 -20.54 -51.40 -64.93
CA HIS A 295 -19.31 -51.73 -65.69
C HIS A 295 -18.02 -51.44 -64.91
N ASP A 296 -18.12 -50.94 -63.68
CA ASP A 296 -16.97 -50.61 -62.82
C ASP A 296 -16.37 -51.88 -62.18
N PRO A 297 -15.09 -52.21 -62.43
CA PRO A 297 -14.44 -53.41 -61.89
C PRO A 297 -14.44 -53.50 -60.36
N VAL A 298 -14.40 -52.36 -59.65
CA VAL A 298 -14.40 -52.32 -58.18
C VAL A 298 -15.78 -52.70 -57.66
N ASN A 299 -16.82 -52.06 -58.19
CA ASN A 299 -18.21 -52.25 -57.74
C ASN A 299 -18.85 -53.55 -58.26
N GLN A 300 -18.35 -54.12 -59.37
CA GLN A 300 -18.77 -55.44 -59.86
C GLN A 300 -18.47 -56.57 -58.88
N ARG A 301 -17.40 -56.45 -58.07
CA ARG A 301 -17.09 -57.45 -57.04
C ARG A 301 -18.16 -57.43 -55.95
N PHE A 302 -18.50 -56.24 -55.46
CA PHE A 302 -19.54 -56.05 -54.45
C PHE A 302 -20.95 -56.37 -54.98
N ALA A 303 -21.20 -56.18 -56.28
CA ALA A 303 -22.46 -56.56 -56.94
C ALA A 303 -22.77 -58.07 -56.87
N GLN A 304 -21.75 -58.93 -56.70
CA GLN A 304 -21.95 -60.38 -56.51
C GLN A 304 -22.48 -60.70 -55.11
N ASP A 305 -21.97 -59.98 -54.10
CA ASP A 305 -22.33 -60.18 -52.70
C ASP A 305 -23.61 -59.41 -52.30
N PHE A 306 -23.88 -58.29 -52.98
CA PHE A 306 -25.00 -57.38 -52.74
C PHE A 306 -25.76 -57.08 -54.04
N PRO A 307 -26.49 -58.05 -54.60
CA PRO A 307 -27.19 -57.88 -55.88
C PRO A 307 -28.44 -57.00 -55.78
N GLY A 308 -28.86 -56.40 -56.89
CA GLY A 308 -30.10 -55.65 -57.03
C GLY A 308 -29.92 -54.14 -57.16
N GLY A 309 -30.81 -53.36 -56.55
CA GLY A 309 -30.84 -51.89 -56.70
C GLY A 309 -30.12 -51.19 -55.56
N TRP A 310 -29.28 -50.19 -55.88
CA TRP A 310 -28.48 -49.41 -54.92
C TRP A 310 -28.84 -47.93 -54.97
N LEU A 311 -28.99 -47.31 -53.81
CA LEU A 311 -29.13 -45.87 -53.63
C LEU A 311 -28.08 -45.40 -52.61
N LEU A 312 -27.10 -44.64 -53.08
CA LEU A 312 -26.00 -44.13 -52.27
C LEU A 312 -26.15 -42.62 -52.12
N VAL A 313 -26.31 -42.17 -50.88
CA VAL A 313 -26.51 -40.76 -50.55
C VAL A 313 -25.29 -40.26 -49.77
N PRO A 314 -24.59 -39.20 -50.23
CA PRO A 314 -23.43 -38.68 -49.52
C PRO A 314 -23.85 -38.02 -48.19
N VAL A 315 -23.08 -38.28 -47.13
CA VAL A 315 -23.20 -37.60 -45.83
C VAL A 315 -22.14 -36.50 -45.78
N VAL A 316 -22.58 -35.25 -45.77
CA VAL A 316 -21.72 -34.07 -45.91
C VAL A 316 -21.68 -33.29 -44.60
N VAL A 317 -20.50 -33.14 -44.00
CA VAL A 317 -20.31 -32.40 -42.75
C VAL A 317 -19.62 -31.07 -43.05
N GLU A 318 -20.28 -29.94 -42.76
CA GLU A 318 -19.82 -28.60 -43.17
C GLU A 318 -18.52 -28.14 -42.49
N GLN A 319 -18.20 -28.65 -41.29
CA GLN A 319 -16.99 -28.27 -40.57
C GLN A 319 -15.84 -29.23 -40.86
N VAL A 320 -14.68 -28.66 -41.18
CA VAL A 320 -13.44 -29.38 -41.51
C VAL A 320 -13.02 -30.24 -40.30
N ILE A 321 -13.24 -31.54 -40.41
CA ILE A 321 -12.70 -32.52 -39.47
C ILE A 321 -11.20 -32.61 -39.79
N PRO A 322 -10.28 -32.39 -38.83
CA PRO A 322 -8.83 -32.43 -39.06
C PRO A 322 -8.37 -33.75 -39.71
N GLU A 323 -9.02 -34.86 -39.36
CA GLU A 323 -8.79 -36.21 -39.88
C GLU A 323 -9.26 -36.40 -41.34
N GLN A 324 -10.14 -35.53 -41.86
CA GLN A 324 -10.74 -35.62 -43.20
C GLN A 324 -9.99 -34.82 -44.28
N GLN A 325 -8.80 -34.27 -43.98
CA GLN A 325 -7.96 -33.49 -44.91
C GLN A 325 -8.73 -32.40 -45.70
N GLY A 326 -9.80 -31.84 -45.14
CA GLY A 326 -10.59 -30.79 -45.79
C GLY A 326 -11.64 -31.26 -46.81
N HIS A 327 -11.92 -32.57 -46.92
CA HIS A 327 -12.99 -33.06 -47.79
C HIS A 327 -14.36 -32.94 -47.08
N PRO A 328 -15.40 -32.34 -47.71
CA PRO A 328 -16.70 -32.08 -47.05
C PRO A 328 -17.56 -33.34 -46.89
N VAL A 329 -17.29 -34.40 -47.67
CA VAL A 329 -18.01 -35.69 -47.56
C VAL A 329 -17.37 -36.55 -46.47
N TRP A 330 -18.13 -36.83 -45.42
CA TRP A 330 -17.72 -37.71 -44.31
C TRP A 330 -17.88 -39.19 -44.67
N GLY A 331 -18.89 -39.51 -45.48
CA GLY A 331 -19.27 -40.88 -45.80
C GLY A 331 -20.49 -40.96 -46.70
N SER A 332 -21.16 -42.11 -46.74
CA SER A 332 -22.44 -42.31 -47.42
C SER A 332 -23.43 -43.12 -46.61
N LEU A 333 -24.71 -42.81 -46.75
CA LEU A 333 -25.83 -43.67 -46.40
C LEU A 333 -26.22 -44.48 -47.64
N SER A 334 -26.06 -45.79 -47.57
CA SER A 334 -26.23 -46.71 -48.70
C SER A 334 -27.44 -47.61 -48.43
N LEU A 335 -28.42 -47.58 -49.34
CA LEU A 335 -29.65 -48.36 -49.27
C LEU A 335 -29.66 -49.39 -50.40
N MET A 336 -29.97 -50.65 -50.11
CA MET A 336 -29.96 -51.71 -51.13
C MET A 336 -31.17 -52.64 -51.04
N ARG A 337 -31.59 -53.14 -52.21
CA ARG A 337 -32.75 -54.03 -52.39
C ARG A 337 -32.39 -55.24 -53.25
N CYS A 338 -32.78 -56.44 -52.84
CA CYS A 338 -32.60 -57.67 -53.61
C CYS A 338 -33.43 -57.66 -54.92
N PRO A 339 -33.00 -58.39 -55.97
CA PRO A 339 -33.78 -58.55 -57.20
C PRO A 339 -35.07 -59.40 -57.01
N PRO A 340 -36.14 -59.17 -57.80
CA PRO A 340 -36.30 -58.06 -58.74
C PRO A 340 -36.60 -56.75 -57.99
N ALA A 341 -35.69 -55.79 -58.09
CA ALA A 341 -35.79 -54.52 -57.39
C ALA A 341 -36.75 -53.59 -58.14
N GLN A 342 -37.68 -52.98 -57.41
CA GLN A 342 -38.47 -51.88 -57.96
C GLN A 342 -37.58 -50.65 -58.13
N PRO A 343 -37.80 -49.82 -59.17
CA PRO A 343 -37.05 -48.58 -59.33
C PRO A 343 -37.29 -47.66 -58.13
N TRP A 344 -36.23 -47.03 -57.64
CA TRP A 344 -36.30 -46.10 -56.52
C TRP A 344 -37.31 -44.98 -56.80
N GLN A 345 -38.17 -44.69 -55.84
CA GLN A 345 -39.15 -43.62 -55.98
C GLN A 345 -38.55 -42.29 -55.49
N ASP A 346 -38.98 -41.17 -56.06
CA ASP A 346 -38.41 -39.85 -55.72
C ASP A 346 -38.54 -39.53 -54.22
N TRP A 347 -39.65 -39.93 -53.60
CA TRP A 347 -39.86 -39.74 -52.15
C TRP A 347 -38.91 -40.59 -51.28
N GLU A 348 -38.42 -41.74 -51.77
CA GLU A 348 -37.43 -42.57 -51.06
C GLU A 348 -36.06 -41.91 -51.09
N VAL A 349 -35.73 -41.28 -52.24
CA VAL A 349 -34.50 -40.49 -52.41
C VAL A 349 -34.53 -39.25 -51.50
N GLU A 350 -35.63 -38.50 -51.51
CA GLU A 350 -35.81 -37.32 -50.64
C GLU A 350 -35.71 -37.68 -49.15
N LEU A 351 -36.29 -38.81 -48.74
CA LEU A 351 -36.21 -39.30 -47.37
C LEU A 351 -34.77 -39.64 -46.98
N ALA A 352 -34.06 -40.38 -47.83
CA ALA A 352 -32.67 -40.78 -47.59
C ALA A 352 -31.73 -39.57 -47.50
N MET A 353 -31.94 -38.56 -48.34
CA MET A 353 -31.22 -37.27 -48.26
C MET A 353 -31.47 -36.56 -46.92
N GLN A 354 -32.73 -36.45 -46.48
CA GLN A 354 -33.03 -35.81 -45.19
C GLN A 354 -32.41 -36.56 -44.00
N ILE A 355 -32.36 -37.89 -44.05
CA ILE A 355 -31.69 -38.69 -43.02
C ILE A 355 -30.18 -38.48 -43.06
N ALA A 356 -29.57 -38.43 -44.26
CA ALA A 356 -28.14 -38.16 -44.42
C ALA A 356 -27.75 -36.77 -43.87
N ASP A 357 -28.58 -35.75 -44.09
CA ASP A 357 -28.38 -34.40 -43.52
C ASP A 357 -28.45 -34.43 -41.99
N HIS A 358 -29.42 -35.17 -41.42
CA HIS A 358 -29.54 -35.31 -39.97
C HIS A 358 -28.41 -36.13 -39.34
N LEU A 359 -27.90 -37.15 -40.05
CA LEU A 359 -26.70 -37.88 -39.67
C LEU A 359 -25.48 -36.97 -39.65
N ALA A 360 -25.30 -36.12 -40.68
CA ALA A 360 -24.19 -35.18 -40.73
C ALA A 360 -24.17 -34.23 -39.52
N ILE A 361 -25.34 -33.68 -39.16
CA ILE A 361 -25.47 -32.81 -37.96
C ILE A 361 -25.11 -33.58 -36.69
N ALA A 362 -25.61 -34.81 -36.53
CA ALA A 362 -25.36 -35.61 -35.34
C ALA A 362 -23.88 -36.00 -35.21
N ILE A 363 -23.22 -36.31 -36.33
CA ILE A 363 -21.78 -36.57 -36.37
C ILE A 363 -20.99 -35.35 -35.89
N GLN A 364 -21.32 -34.17 -36.42
CA GLN A 364 -20.68 -32.93 -36.03
C GLN A 364 -20.87 -32.62 -34.54
N GLN A 365 -22.08 -32.84 -34.01
CA GLN A 365 -22.40 -32.61 -32.60
C GLN A 365 -21.61 -33.53 -31.67
N SER A 366 -21.52 -34.82 -31.99
CA SER A 366 -20.73 -35.78 -31.21
C SER A 366 -19.25 -35.38 -31.15
N GLN A 367 -18.66 -35.02 -32.29
CA GLN A 367 -17.26 -34.60 -32.37
C GLN A 367 -16.97 -33.32 -31.58
N LEU A 368 -17.84 -32.29 -31.70
CA LEU A 368 -17.70 -31.06 -30.93
C LEU A 368 -17.80 -31.33 -29.42
N TYR A 369 -18.67 -32.24 -29.01
CA TYR A 369 -18.82 -32.61 -27.61
C TYR A 369 -17.55 -33.29 -27.07
N GLU A 370 -16.97 -34.23 -27.81
CA GLU A 370 -15.70 -34.88 -27.43
C GLU A 370 -14.55 -33.87 -27.32
N GLN A 371 -14.44 -32.93 -28.26
CA GLN A 371 -13.43 -31.85 -28.20
C GLN A 371 -13.59 -30.98 -26.96
N ILE A 372 -14.83 -30.59 -26.63
CA ILE A 372 -15.10 -29.81 -25.42
C ILE A 372 -14.72 -30.59 -24.15
N GLN A 373 -15.03 -31.89 -24.09
CA GLN A 373 -14.66 -32.73 -22.95
C GLN A 373 -13.13 -32.83 -22.78
N GLN A 374 -12.40 -33.08 -23.88
CA GLN A 374 -10.93 -33.12 -23.85
C GLN A 374 -10.34 -31.77 -23.42
N LEU A 375 -10.87 -30.66 -23.94
CA LEU A 375 -10.41 -29.33 -23.58
C LEU A 375 -10.70 -29.01 -22.12
N ASN A 376 -11.88 -29.38 -21.60
CA ASN A 376 -12.22 -29.19 -20.20
C ASN A 376 -11.29 -29.96 -19.27
N ILE A 377 -11.02 -31.25 -19.55
CA ILE A 377 -10.07 -32.05 -18.76
C ILE A 377 -8.68 -31.39 -18.75
N HIS A 378 -8.22 -30.90 -19.91
CA HIS A 378 -6.95 -30.20 -20.01
C HIS A 378 -6.94 -28.89 -19.21
N LEU A 379 -7.98 -28.06 -19.33
CA LEU A 379 -8.11 -26.80 -18.60
C LEU A 379 -8.20 -27.03 -17.09
N GLU A 380 -8.96 -28.03 -16.64
CA GLU A 380 -9.06 -28.38 -15.22
C GLU A 380 -7.70 -28.80 -14.66
N SER A 381 -6.92 -29.58 -15.42
CA SER A 381 -5.55 -29.94 -15.03
C SER A 381 -4.65 -28.70 -14.95
N GLN A 382 -4.72 -27.77 -15.91
CA GLN A 382 -3.97 -26.52 -15.88
C GLN A 382 -4.38 -25.62 -14.71
N VAL A 383 -5.68 -25.50 -14.44
CA VAL A 383 -6.21 -24.73 -13.31
C VAL A 383 -5.73 -25.31 -11.99
N ALA A 384 -5.76 -26.64 -11.84
CA ALA A 384 -5.25 -27.31 -10.64
C ALA A 384 -3.74 -27.04 -10.44
N GLU A 385 -2.94 -27.17 -11.50
CA GLU A 385 -1.50 -26.89 -11.45
C GLU A 385 -1.22 -25.43 -11.09
N ARG A 386 -1.90 -24.48 -11.74
CA ARG A 386 -1.75 -23.04 -11.46
C ARG A 386 -2.22 -22.66 -10.06
N THR A 387 -3.30 -23.28 -9.59
CA THR A 387 -3.80 -23.06 -8.22
C THR A 387 -2.79 -23.52 -7.19
N LEU A 388 -2.18 -24.69 -7.38
CA LEU A 388 -1.12 -25.19 -6.52
C LEU A 388 0.10 -24.25 -6.54
N GLN A 389 0.53 -23.80 -7.72
CA GLN A 389 1.64 -22.86 -7.87
C GLN A 389 1.38 -21.52 -7.15
N LEU A 390 0.16 -20.98 -7.24
CA LEU A 390 -0.24 -19.75 -6.57
C LEU A 390 -0.31 -19.93 -5.04
N GLN A 391 -0.88 -21.04 -4.57
CA GLN A 391 -0.91 -21.36 -3.13
C GLN A 391 0.50 -21.44 -2.55
N THR A 392 1.42 -22.12 -3.23
CA THR A 392 2.83 -22.17 -2.81
C THR A 392 3.47 -20.78 -2.81
N SER A 393 3.17 -19.93 -3.80
CA SER A 393 3.68 -18.55 -3.83
C SER A 393 3.19 -17.70 -2.66
N LEU A 394 1.89 -17.78 -2.33
CA LEU A 394 1.31 -17.05 -1.20
C LEU A 394 1.90 -17.50 0.14
N LEU A 395 2.11 -18.80 0.32
CA LEU A 395 2.76 -19.34 1.52
C LEU A 395 4.19 -18.79 1.70
N PHE A 396 4.95 -18.66 0.61
CA PHE A 396 6.28 -18.08 0.66
C PHE A 396 6.26 -16.57 0.98
N GLU A 397 5.33 -15.82 0.39
CA GLU A 397 5.16 -14.39 0.70
C GLU A 397 4.77 -14.17 2.16
N ASP A 398 3.84 -14.96 2.69
CA ASP A 398 3.42 -14.88 4.09
C ASP A 398 4.55 -15.25 5.05
N LEU A 399 5.38 -16.24 4.71
CA LEU A 399 6.55 -16.60 5.50
C LEU A 399 7.58 -15.48 5.51
N LEU A 400 7.92 -14.92 4.33
CA LEU A 400 8.87 -13.82 4.22
C LEU A 400 8.39 -12.61 5.03
N ARG A 401 7.10 -12.26 4.91
CA ARG A 401 6.49 -11.15 5.65
C ARG A 401 6.60 -11.36 7.16
N ARG A 402 6.21 -12.54 7.66
CA ARG A 402 6.29 -12.88 9.10
C ARG A 402 7.71 -12.78 9.65
N ILE A 403 8.69 -13.31 8.91
CA ILE A 403 10.10 -13.26 9.34
C ILE A 403 10.58 -11.81 9.34
N THR A 404 10.30 -11.06 8.28
CA THR A 404 10.73 -9.67 8.15
C THR A 404 10.14 -8.78 9.25
N GLU A 405 8.86 -8.94 9.58
CA GLU A 405 8.21 -8.21 10.68
C GLU A 405 8.91 -8.50 12.02
N ARG A 406 9.10 -9.77 12.38
CA ARG A 406 9.73 -10.12 13.67
C ARG A 406 11.21 -9.77 13.76
N VAL A 407 11.95 -9.92 12.67
CA VAL A 407 13.38 -9.58 12.61
C VAL A 407 13.57 -8.07 12.74
N ARG A 408 12.71 -7.27 12.10
CA ARG A 408 12.76 -5.80 12.18
C ARG A 408 12.43 -5.25 13.55
N ASP A 409 11.49 -5.87 14.26
CA ASP A 409 11.05 -5.41 15.59
C ASP A 409 12.03 -5.76 16.72
N SER A 410 13.05 -6.58 16.43
CA SER A 410 14.07 -6.96 17.40
C SER A 410 15.34 -6.12 17.25
N LEU A 411 15.89 -5.71 18.39
CA LEU A 411 17.20 -5.06 18.49
C LEU A 411 18.25 -5.98 19.13
N ASP A 412 17.93 -7.26 19.33
CA ASP A 412 18.84 -8.27 19.88
C ASP A 412 19.31 -9.21 18.77
N GLU A 413 20.62 -9.23 18.51
CA GLU A 413 21.23 -10.10 17.49
C GLU A 413 20.87 -11.57 17.68
N ASN A 414 20.79 -12.05 18.93
CA ASN A 414 20.42 -13.45 19.22
C ASN A 414 18.98 -13.72 18.80
N GLN A 415 18.06 -12.85 19.20
CA GLN A 415 16.64 -13.03 18.93
C GLN A 415 16.34 -12.93 17.43
N ILE A 416 17.03 -12.03 16.71
CA ILE A 416 16.95 -11.91 15.25
C ILE A 416 17.32 -13.24 14.59
N LEU A 417 18.49 -13.77 14.92
CA LEU A 417 19.02 -14.99 14.34
C LEU A 417 18.20 -16.23 14.71
N GLU A 418 17.83 -16.38 15.97
CA GLU A 418 16.96 -17.47 16.43
C GLU A 418 15.60 -17.47 15.73
N THR A 419 15.01 -16.29 15.55
CA THR A 419 13.72 -16.16 14.87
C THR A 419 13.83 -16.56 13.41
N ALA A 420 14.87 -16.09 12.70
CA ALA A 420 15.09 -16.43 11.30
C ALA A 420 15.31 -17.93 11.12
N VAL A 421 16.19 -18.54 11.93
CA VAL A 421 16.50 -19.98 11.91
C VAL A 421 15.25 -20.82 12.17
N ARG A 422 14.52 -20.51 13.24
CA ARG A 422 13.32 -21.27 13.64
C ARG A 422 12.21 -21.20 12.59
N GLU A 423 11.94 -20.02 12.06
CA GLU A 423 10.86 -19.80 11.10
C GLU A 423 11.20 -20.35 9.71
N LEU A 424 12.44 -20.20 9.25
CA LEU A 424 12.91 -20.80 8.00
C LEU A 424 12.82 -22.31 8.06
N ALA A 425 13.27 -22.91 9.16
CA ALA A 425 13.25 -24.35 9.28
C ALA A 425 11.85 -24.95 9.36
N ALA A 426 10.97 -24.31 10.13
CA ALA A 426 9.57 -24.71 10.22
C ALA A 426 8.85 -24.56 8.86
N GLY A 427 9.13 -23.48 8.14
CA GLY A 427 8.45 -23.18 6.88
C GLY A 427 8.96 -23.94 5.66
N LEU A 428 10.26 -24.25 5.61
CA LEU A 428 10.88 -25.03 4.53
C LEU A 428 11.01 -26.52 4.86
N GLN A 429 10.54 -26.93 6.04
CA GLN A 429 10.61 -28.30 6.57
C GLN A 429 12.03 -28.88 6.47
N THR A 430 13.03 -28.11 6.89
CA THR A 430 14.43 -28.54 6.88
C THR A 430 14.74 -29.43 8.08
N HIS A 431 15.80 -30.24 7.94
CA HIS A 431 16.25 -31.12 9.02
C HIS A 431 17.03 -30.34 10.09
N SER A 432 17.94 -29.48 9.65
CA SER A 432 18.55 -28.44 10.50
C SER A 432 18.58 -27.12 9.76
N CYS A 433 18.57 -26.04 10.54
CA CYS A 433 18.92 -24.71 10.07
C CYS A 433 19.79 -24.07 11.13
N ASP A 434 20.91 -23.50 10.69
CA ASP A 434 21.95 -22.97 11.55
C ASP A 434 22.46 -21.65 10.96
N THR A 435 23.07 -20.81 11.79
CA THR A 435 23.64 -19.53 11.33
C THR A 435 24.98 -19.27 11.99
N GLY A 436 25.96 -18.85 11.18
CA GLY A 436 27.29 -18.46 11.62
C GLY A 436 27.48 -16.94 11.57
N LEU A 437 28.15 -16.37 12.57
CA LEU A 437 28.66 -14.99 12.52
C LEU A 437 30.18 -14.98 12.37
N TYR A 438 30.67 -14.05 11.55
CA TYR A 438 32.08 -13.99 11.17
C TYR A 438 32.86 -13.01 12.04
N ASP A 439 34.05 -13.44 12.46
CA ASP A 439 35.13 -12.56 12.90
C ASP A 439 36.20 -12.57 11.80
N LEU A 440 36.18 -11.53 10.96
CA LEU A 440 37.05 -11.42 9.78
C LEU A 440 38.53 -11.18 10.16
N GLU A 441 38.81 -10.61 11.33
CA GLU A 441 40.18 -10.43 11.81
C GLU A 441 40.80 -11.77 12.19
N LYS A 442 40.01 -12.64 12.84
CA LYS A 442 40.45 -13.98 13.25
C LYS A 442 40.21 -15.05 12.19
N GLN A 443 39.50 -14.74 11.10
CA GLN A 443 39.03 -15.69 10.08
C GLN A 443 38.26 -16.87 10.67
N THR A 444 37.40 -16.59 11.65
CA THR A 444 36.61 -17.62 12.34
C THR A 444 35.12 -17.42 12.13
N SER A 445 34.38 -18.51 11.93
CA SER A 445 32.90 -18.54 11.93
C SER A 445 32.42 -19.16 13.23
N THR A 446 31.59 -18.42 13.98
CA THR A 446 30.98 -18.92 15.22
C THR A 446 29.55 -19.33 14.93
N ILE A 447 29.21 -20.61 15.08
CA ILE A 447 27.81 -21.06 14.95
C ILE A 447 27.03 -20.46 16.12
N TRP A 448 26.10 -19.57 15.77
CA TRP A 448 25.44 -18.71 16.72
C TRP A 448 24.10 -19.27 17.20
N CYS A 449 23.38 -19.95 16.32
CA CYS A 449 22.13 -20.63 16.62
C CYS A 449 22.04 -21.91 15.77
N GLU A 450 21.61 -23.00 16.41
CA GLU A 450 21.32 -24.29 15.78
C GLU A 450 19.97 -24.79 16.26
N GLN A 451 19.12 -25.26 15.34
CA GLN A 451 17.76 -25.71 15.66
C GLN A 451 17.73 -26.95 16.58
N ALA A 452 18.82 -27.71 16.67
CA ALA A 452 18.96 -28.90 17.51
C ALA A 452 19.54 -28.62 18.92
N ALA A 453 20.10 -27.43 19.17
CA ALA A 453 20.83 -27.13 20.40
C ALA A 453 19.95 -26.40 21.42
N THR A 454 19.23 -27.15 22.26
CA THR A 454 18.69 -26.61 23.52
C THR A 454 19.77 -26.72 24.60
N GLY A 455 20.52 -25.64 24.84
CA GLY A 455 21.45 -25.57 25.98
C GLY A 455 22.47 -24.44 25.91
N ASP A 456 22.94 -24.01 27.09
CA ASP A 456 23.92 -22.94 27.33
C ASP A 456 25.38 -23.38 27.03
N SER A 457 25.56 -24.30 26.07
CA SER A 457 26.87 -24.82 25.68
C SER A 457 27.68 -23.77 24.90
N PRO A 458 29.02 -23.74 25.04
CA PRO A 458 29.85 -22.81 24.27
C PRO A 458 29.61 -23.00 22.76
N LYS A 459 29.27 -21.89 22.09
CA LYS A 459 29.03 -21.82 20.64
C LYS A 459 30.27 -22.35 19.88
N PRO A 460 30.13 -23.37 19.02
CA PRO A 460 31.28 -23.94 18.34
C PRO A 460 31.87 -22.94 17.33
N VAL A 461 33.19 -22.77 17.38
CA VAL A 461 33.95 -21.85 16.54
C VAL A 461 34.75 -22.66 15.53
N PHE A 462 34.58 -22.35 14.25
CA PHE A 462 35.26 -22.99 13.14
C PHE A 462 36.25 -22.02 12.51
N ASN A 463 37.42 -22.54 12.13
CA ASN A 463 38.35 -21.76 11.32
C ASN A 463 37.92 -21.82 9.85
N MET A 464 37.73 -20.67 9.23
CA MET A 464 37.31 -20.58 7.82
C MET A 464 38.34 -21.20 6.87
N THR A 465 39.62 -21.22 7.26
CA THR A 465 40.69 -21.81 6.44
C THR A 465 40.57 -23.32 6.27
N ASP A 466 39.80 -23.98 7.14
CA ASP A 466 39.59 -25.43 7.07
C ASP A 466 38.64 -25.80 5.91
N TYR A 467 37.82 -24.85 5.44
CA TYR A 467 36.84 -25.03 4.37
C TYR A 467 36.91 -23.92 3.30
N PRO A 468 38.05 -23.75 2.61
CA PRO A 468 38.32 -22.59 1.76
C PRO A 468 37.39 -22.48 0.55
N VAL A 469 36.92 -23.60 0.01
CA VAL A 469 36.00 -23.63 -1.15
C VAL A 469 34.62 -23.04 -0.81
N ILE A 470 34.16 -23.23 0.44
CA ILE A 470 32.86 -22.76 0.90
C ILE A 470 32.96 -21.27 1.24
N TYR A 471 33.88 -20.90 2.13
CA TYR A 471 34.00 -19.52 2.60
C TYR A 471 34.47 -18.54 1.52
N SER A 472 35.27 -18.97 0.53
CA SER A 472 35.64 -18.09 -0.59
C SER A 472 34.43 -17.64 -1.43
N GLN A 473 33.42 -18.50 -1.61
CA GLN A 473 32.19 -18.15 -2.32
C GLN A 473 31.24 -17.33 -1.43
N LEU A 474 31.13 -17.67 -0.15
CA LEU A 474 30.29 -16.91 0.79
C LEU A 474 30.79 -15.47 0.98
N LEU A 475 32.11 -15.28 1.10
CA LEU A 475 32.73 -13.95 1.18
C LEU A 475 32.56 -13.14 -0.11
N GLN A 476 32.29 -13.79 -1.25
CA GLN A 476 31.91 -13.13 -2.51
C GLN A 476 30.41 -12.82 -2.60
N GLY A 477 29.61 -13.16 -1.57
CA GLY A 477 28.18 -12.93 -1.54
C GLY A 477 27.36 -13.95 -2.34
N VAL A 478 27.93 -15.09 -2.71
CA VAL A 478 27.25 -16.12 -3.51
C VAL A 478 26.50 -17.08 -2.60
N CYS A 479 25.19 -17.25 -2.82
CA CYS A 479 24.42 -18.35 -2.24
C CYS A 479 24.46 -19.56 -3.16
N PHE A 480 24.73 -20.75 -2.62
CA PHE A 480 24.86 -21.98 -3.38
C PHE A 480 24.42 -23.20 -2.56
N GLN A 481 24.10 -24.28 -3.26
CA GLN A 481 23.75 -25.56 -2.64
C GLN A 481 24.70 -26.67 -3.08
N PHE A 482 24.95 -27.63 -2.20
CA PHE A 482 25.83 -28.77 -2.45
C PHE A 482 25.42 -29.98 -1.62
N CYS A 483 25.89 -31.16 -2.01
CA CYS A 483 25.69 -32.38 -1.23
C CYS A 483 26.86 -32.55 -0.26
N TRP A 484 26.57 -32.53 1.04
CA TRP A 484 27.52 -32.91 2.08
C TRP A 484 27.45 -34.43 2.29
N ILE A 485 28.61 -35.09 2.26
CA ILE A 485 28.72 -36.53 2.56
C ILE A 485 29.40 -36.64 3.92
N HIS A 486 28.63 -37.04 4.92
CA HIS A 486 29.17 -37.23 6.26
C HIS A 486 30.08 -38.47 6.25
N PRO A 487 31.35 -38.36 6.70
CA PRO A 487 32.16 -39.55 6.93
C PRO A 487 31.48 -40.35 8.04
N VAL A 488 30.98 -41.53 7.70
CA VAL A 488 30.22 -42.44 8.56
C VAL A 488 30.96 -42.68 9.88
N ALA A 489 30.33 -42.32 11.01
CA ALA A 489 30.68 -42.92 12.29
C ALA A 489 30.19 -44.38 12.27
N LEU A 490 31.12 -45.32 12.45
CA LEU A 490 31.01 -46.77 12.24
C LEU A 490 29.89 -47.54 12.97
N ASP A 491 28.94 -46.91 13.68
CA ASP A 491 28.08 -47.62 14.65
C ASP A 491 26.55 -47.45 14.49
N ARG A 492 26.02 -46.79 13.44
CA ARG A 492 24.55 -46.75 13.19
C ARG A 492 24.18 -46.91 11.71
N PRO A 493 23.63 -48.07 11.28
CA PRO A 493 23.40 -48.40 9.87
C PRO A 493 22.06 -47.91 9.28
N THR A 494 21.40 -46.92 9.88
CA THR A 494 20.02 -46.51 9.49
C THR A 494 19.87 -45.05 9.04
N CYS A 495 20.94 -44.27 8.93
CA CYS A 495 20.87 -42.87 8.47
C CYS A 495 21.59 -42.72 7.12
N ASP A 496 20.95 -42.05 6.16
CA ASP A 496 21.56 -41.69 4.89
C ASP A 496 22.79 -40.79 5.15
N PRO A 497 23.99 -41.14 4.67
CA PRO A 497 25.20 -40.34 4.88
C PRO A 497 25.23 -39.04 4.05
N ARG A 498 24.21 -38.78 3.23
CA ARG A 498 24.12 -37.61 2.36
C ARG A 498 23.14 -36.60 2.90
N SER A 499 23.52 -35.33 2.87
CA SER A 499 22.63 -34.22 3.18
C SER A 499 22.81 -33.13 2.15
N ILE A 500 21.71 -32.61 1.63
CA ILE A 500 21.75 -31.43 0.76
C ILE A 500 21.80 -30.20 1.65
N VAL A 501 22.79 -29.36 1.41
CA VAL A 501 23.04 -28.15 2.16
C VAL A 501 22.84 -26.95 1.24
N LEU A 502 22.03 -25.99 1.66
CA LEU A 502 21.95 -24.65 1.09
C LEU A 502 22.65 -23.69 2.04
N VAL A 503 23.60 -22.91 1.51
CA VAL A 503 24.29 -21.90 2.30
C VAL A 503 24.12 -20.54 1.64
N CYS A 504 23.59 -19.59 2.39
CA CYS A 504 23.38 -18.22 1.94
C CYS A 504 24.12 -17.24 2.87
N PRO A 505 24.90 -16.29 2.34
CA PRO A 505 25.59 -15.30 3.16
C PRO A 505 24.62 -14.26 3.73
N LEU A 506 24.88 -13.84 4.96
CA LEU A 506 24.30 -12.64 5.57
C LEU A 506 25.12 -11.44 5.08
N ILE A 507 24.59 -10.70 4.12
CA ILE A 507 25.27 -9.57 3.47
C ILE A 507 24.47 -8.28 3.59
N ASP A 508 25.16 -7.20 3.95
CA ASP A 508 24.65 -5.83 3.92
C ASP A 508 25.50 -4.97 2.96
N ASP A 509 25.28 -3.65 2.96
CA ASP A 509 26.02 -2.68 2.17
C ASP A 509 27.51 -2.55 2.55
N GLN A 510 27.91 -3.06 3.71
CA GLN A 510 29.27 -3.01 4.23
C GLN A 510 30.02 -4.34 4.09
N GLY A 511 29.33 -5.42 3.70
CA GLY A 511 29.91 -6.70 3.37
C GLY A 511 29.23 -7.89 4.05
N VAL A 512 29.93 -9.02 4.06
CA VAL A 512 29.41 -10.27 4.61
C VAL A 512 29.71 -10.34 6.10
N ILE A 513 28.66 -10.49 6.91
CA ILE A 513 28.76 -10.55 8.37
C ILE A 513 28.61 -11.97 8.94
N GLY A 514 28.15 -12.91 8.11
CA GLY A 514 27.83 -14.27 8.52
C GLY A 514 27.19 -15.08 7.41
N ASP A 515 26.58 -16.21 7.78
CA ASP A 515 25.87 -17.11 6.88
C ASP A 515 24.67 -17.80 7.53
N LEU A 516 23.81 -18.33 6.68
CA LEU A 516 22.69 -19.22 7.01
C LEU A 516 22.90 -20.55 6.30
N TRP A 517 22.80 -21.63 7.05
CA TRP A 517 22.98 -23.02 6.61
C TRP A 517 21.66 -23.76 6.79
N LEU A 518 21.16 -24.36 5.73
CA LEU A 518 19.93 -25.16 5.75
C LEU A 518 20.26 -26.55 5.24
N THR A 519 19.89 -27.58 6.00
CA THR A 519 20.17 -28.98 5.63
C THR A 519 18.88 -29.78 5.41
N ARG A 520 18.89 -30.65 4.41
CA ARG A 520 17.80 -31.59 4.11
C ARG A 520 18.39 -33.00 3.95
N GLN A 521 17.78 -33.98 4.61
CA GLN A 521 18.19 -35.40 4.54
C GLN A 521 17.68 -36.12 3.29
N ASN A 522 16.85 -35.46 2.48
CA ASN A 522 16.23 -36.06 1.30
C ASN A 522 17.06 -35.68 0.05
N ASP A 523 17.10 -36.55 -0.96
CA ASP A 523 17.78 -36.32 -2.26
C ASP A 523 17.17 -35.18 -3.12
N MET A 524 16.31 -34.34 -2.55
CA MET A 524 15.64 -33.24 -3.24
C MET A 524 16.36 -31.91 -3.03
N SER A 525 16.98 -31.40 -4.09
CA SER A 525 17.60 -30.07 -4.12
C SER A 525 16.62 -28.96 -3.74
N PHE A 526 17.14 -27.85 -3.22
CA PHE A 526 16.34 -26.65 -3.01
C PHE A 526 15.95 -26.05 -4.36
N THR A 527 14.67 -25.74 -4.51
CA THR A 527 14.13 -25.06 -5.69
C THR A 527 14.60 -23.61 -5.74
N GLU A 528 14.63 -23.00 -6.92
CA GLU A 528 15.03 -21.59 -7.05
C GLU A 528 14.19 -20.63 -6.18
N ARG A 529 12.92 -20.96 -5.95
CA ARG A 529 12.02 -20.14 -5.12
C ARG A 529 12.45 -20.19 -3.65
N GLU A 530 12.80 -21.37 -3.15
CA GLU A 530 13.33 -21.55 -1.79
C GLU A 530 14.67 -20.81 -1.64
N VAL A 531 15.57 -20.93 -2.63
CA VAL A 531 16.87 -20.22 -2.60
C VAL A 531 16.66 -18.70 -2.54
N ARG A 532 15.77 -18.16 -3.37
CA ARG A 532 15.44 -16.72 -3.35
C ARG A 532 14.85 -16.27 -2.03
N LEU A 533 13.94 -17.06 -1.45
CA LEU A 533 13.35 -16.78 -0.14
C LEU A 533 14.41 -16.72 0.96
N VAL A 534 15.27 -17.74 1.05
CA VAL A 534 16.35 -17.79 2.05
C VAL A 534 17.31 -16.62 1.88
N GLN A 535 17.67 -16.28 0.64
CA GLN A 535 18.53 -15.14 0.36
C GLN A 535 17.91 -13.80 0.79
N GLN A 536 16.60 -13.62 0.59
CA GLN A 536 15.88 -12.43 1.05
C GLN A 536 15.85 -12.36 2.58
N VAL A 537 15.57 -13.48 3.26
CA VAL A 537 15.60 -13.55 4.72
C VAL A 537 17.02 -13.25 5.24
N ALA A 538 18.05 -13.81 4.62
CA ALA A 538 19.45 -13.56 4.95
C ALA A 538 19.81 -12.07 4.87
N THR A 539 19.34 -11.41 3.81
CA THR A 539 19.54 -9.95 3.61
C THR A 539 18.83 -9.15 4.71
N GLN A 540 17.59 -9.48 5.06
CA GLN A 540 16.87 -8.79 6.13
C GLN A 540 17.53 -8.99 7.50
N CYS A 541 18.03 -10.20 7.78
CA CYS A 541 18.78 -10.47 9.00
C CYS A 541 20.05 -9.64 9.06
N ALA A 542 20.81 -9.55 7.96
CA ALA A 542 22.02 -8.75 7.90
C ALA A 542 21.76 -7.27 8.22
N ILE A 543 20.71 -6.69 7.62
CA ILE A 543 20.28 -5.32 7.88
C ILE A 543 19.90 -5.12 9.35
N ALA A 544 19.09 -6.01 9.93
CA ALA A 544 18.64 -5.90 11.31
C ALA A 544 19.79 -6.04 12.32
N ILE A 545 20.72 -6.98 12.09
CA ILE A 545 21.93 -7.14 12.92
C ILE A 545 22.78 -5.88 12.88
N ARG A 546 22.98 -5.29 11.70
CA ARG A 546 23.73 -4.03 11.57
C ARG A 546 23.06 -2.89 12.34
N GLN A 547 21.75 -2.76 12.22
CA GLN A 547 20.96 -1.76 12.93
C GLN A 547 21.08 -1.93 14.45
N SER A 548 20.98 -3.18 14.94
CA SER A 548 21.20 -3.51 16.36
C SER A 548 22.59 -3.06 16.84
N ARG A 549 23.67 -3.40 16.11
CA ARG A 549 25.05 -2.99 16.44
C ARG A 549 25.23 -1.48 16.49
N LEU A 550 24.71 -0.77 15.48
CA LEU A 550 24.79 0.69 15.41
C LEU A 550 24.04 1.34 16.58
N PHE A 551 22.84 0.83 16.90
CA PHE A 551 22.06 1.32 18.02
C PHE A 551 22.77 1.09 19.36
N GLN A 552 23.34 -0.09 19.58
CA GLN A 552 24.12 -0.39 20.79
C GLN A 552 25.36 0.51 20.93
N ALA A 553 26.10 0.72 19.84
CA ALA A 553 27.26 1.60 19.83
C ALA A 553 26.87 3.05 20.15
N SER A 554 25.79 3.55 19.57
CA SER A 554 25.26 4.89 19.86
C SER A 554 24.83 5.02 21.32
N GLN A 555 24.11 4.04 21.87
CA GLN A 555 23.74 4.05 23.29
C GLN A 555 24.96 4.05 24.23
N ALA A 556 26.01 3.29 23.88
CA ALA A 556 27.23 3.26 24.68
C ALA A 556 27.92 4.63 24.71
N GLN A 557 27.96 5.34 23.57
CA GLN A 557 28.48 6.70 23.50
C GLN A 557 27.68 7.69 24.34
N VAL A 558 26.34 7.61 24.28
CA VAL A 558 25.47 8.48 25.10
C VAL A 558 25.72 8.24 26.59
N ARG A 559 25.79 6.98 27.03
CA ARG A 559 26.08 6.65 28.44
C ARG A 559 27.45 7.15 28.90
N GLU A 560 28.48 7.05 28.06
CA GLU A 560 29.80 7.55 28.42
C GLU A 560 29.82 9.08 28.49
N LEU A 561 29.11 9.76 27.59
CA LEU A 561 28.98 11.22 27.63
C LEU A 561 28.25 11.69 28.89
N GLU A 562 27.15 11.04 29.26
CA GLU A 562 26.42 11.31 30.50
C GLU A 562 27.32 11.11 31.73
N ARG A 563 28.10 10.02 31.75
CA ARG A 563 29.06 9.73 32.81
C ARG A 563 30.14 10.81 32.91
N LEU A 564 30.70 11.25 31.78
CA LEU A 564 31.70 12.31 31.73
C LEU A 564 31.13 13.63 32.22
N ASN A 565 29.89 13.97 31.84
CA ASN A 565 29.25 15.20 32.28
C ASN A 565 29.02 15.19 33.81
N LEU A 566 28.51 14.08 34.35
CA LEU A 566 28.31 13.93 35.79
C LEU A 566 29.62 13.99 36.59
N LEU A 567 30.71 13.43 36.06
CA LEU A 567 32.04 13.54 36.68
C LEU A 567 32.57 14.98 36.65
N LYS A 568 32.38 15.69 35.53
CA LYS A 568 32.74 17.10 35.38
C LYS A 568 32.03 17.95 36.43
N ASP A 569 30.72 17.77 36.58
CA ASP A 569 29.91 18.57 37.50
C ASP A 569 30.25 18.30 38.98
N ASN A 570 30.44 17.01 39.34
CA ASN A 570 30.87 16.63 40.68
C ASN A 570 32.27 17.16 41.02
N PHE A 571 33.20 17.13 40.06
CA PHE A 571 34.54 17.68 40.25
C PHE A 571 34.49 19.18 40.53
N LEU A 572 33.74 19.94 39.73
CA LEU A 572 33.62 21.39 39.90
C LEU A 572 32.97 21.76 41.25
N CYS A 573 31.92 21.02 41.66
CA CYS A 573 31.29 21.22 42.97
C CYS A 573 32.23 20.90 44.13
N SER A 574 32.97 19.78 44.07
CA SER A 574 33.88 19.38 45.15
C SER A 574 35.05 20.36 45.30
N VAL A 575 35.70 20.71 44.19
CA VAL A 575 36.85 21.63 44.19
C VAL A 575 36.44 23.01 44.72
N SER A 576 35.23 23.48 44.38
CA SER A 576 34.66 24.72 44.93
C SER A 576 34.68 24.76 46.46
N HIS A 577 34.12 23.71 47.09
CA HIS A 577 33.95 23.64 48.53
C HIS A 577 35.29 23.46 49.25
N GLU A 578 36.18 22.65 48.67
CA GLU A 578 37.52 22.41 49.22
C GLU A 578 38.43 23.63 49.12
N LEU A 579 38.28 24.49 48.10
CA LEU A 579 39.06 25.73 47.98
C LEU A 579 38.46 26.89 48.78
N ARG A 580 37.14 27.00 48.87
CA ARG A 580 36.47 28.10 49.59
C ARG A 580 36.76 28.07 51.10
N THR A 581 36.81 26.88 51.69
CA THR A 581 37.00 26.70 53.15
C THR A 581 38.35 27.23 53.66
N PRO A 582 39.52 26.80 53.13
CA PRO A 582 40.81 27.32 53.57
C PRO A 582 40.95 28.82 53.28
N MET A 583 40.38 29.32 52.17
CA MET A 583 40.39 30.75 51.87
C MET A 583 39.58 31.58 52.86
N ALA A 584 38.41 31.10 53.30
CA ALA A 584 37.64 31.76 54.34
C ALA A 584 38.42 31.82 55.67
N SER A 585 39.13 30.74 56.03
CA SER A 585 39.98 30.71 57.22
C SER A 585 41.16 31.67 57.13
N ILE A 586 41.86 31.73 55.99
CA ILE A 586 42.99 32.65 55.79
C ILE A 586 42.50 34.11 55.80
N LYS A 587 41.35 34.41 55.19
CA LYS A 587 40.73 35.73 55.26
C LYS A 587 40.40 36.14 56.70
N MET A 588 39.81 35.24 57.48
CA MET A 588 39.48 35.52 58.89
C MET A 588 40.75 35.72 59.74
N ALA A 589 41.77 34.87 59.57
CA ALA A 589 43.04 35.00 60.27
C ALA A 589 43.76 36.30 59.90
N SER A 590 43.76 36.67 58.61
CA SER A 590 44.26 37.95 58.12
C SER A 590 43.49 39.10 58.78
N GLN A 591 42.17 39.14 58.69
CA GLN A 591 41.35 40.19 59.31
C GLN A 591 41.57 40.34 60.82
N MET A 592 41.70 39.24 61.55
CA MET A 592 42.02 39.28 62.99
C MET A 592 43.42 39.86 63.24
N LEU A 593 44.40 39.50 62.40
CA LEU A 593 45.74 40.06 62.47
C LEU A 593 45.73 41.57 62.18
N GLU A 594 44.90 42.03 61.24
CA GLU A 594 44.71 43.45 60.91
C GLU A 594 44.22 44.22 62.14
N ILE A 595 43.16 43.73 62.79
CA ILE A 595 42.57 44.34 63.98
C ILE A 595 43.61 44.43 65.10
N CYS A 596 44.33 43.34 65.38
CA CYS A 596 45.39 43.31 66.39
C CYS A 596 46.53 44.29 66.08
N LEU A 597 46.93 44.41 64.82
CA LEU A 597 48.00 45.31 64.38
C LEU A 597 47.57 46.78 64.39
N GLN A 598 46.27 47.06 64.14
CA GLN A 598 45.66 48.38 64.26
C GLN A 598 45.62 48.82 65.73
N GLU A 599 45.17 47.93 66.63
CA GLU A 599 45.15 48.18 68.08
C GLU A 599 46.55 48.40 68.67
N ALA A 600 47.56 47.69 68.17
CA ALA A 600 48.96 47.87 68.56
C ALA A 600 49.62 49.13 67.93
N ASN A 601 48.90 49.89 67.12
CA ASN A 601 49.37 51.08 66.39
C ASN A 601 50.60 50.81 65.48
N LEU A 602 50.83 49.55 65.09
CA LEU A 602 51.96 49.11 64.26
C LEU A 602 51.71 49.33 62.75
N LEU A 603 50.46 49.62 62.38
CA LEU A 603 50.06 49.95 61.00
C LEU A 603 50.07 51.47 60.71
N ALA A 604 50.28 52.31 61.72
CA ALA A 604 50.28 53.77 61.57
C ALA A 604 51.59 54.36 61.02
N VAL A 605 52.60 53.52 60.76
CA VAL A 605 53.90 53.94 60.22
C VAL A 605 54.12 53.24 58.89
N ASP A 606 54.42 54.02 57.85
CA ASP A 606 54.68 53.59 56.47
C ASP A 606 55.88 52.61 56.42
N GLY A 607 55.58 51.32 56.62
CA GLY A 607 56.56 50.28 56.90
C GLY A 607 56.24 48.99 56.15
N ALA A 608 57.27 48.18 55.92
CA ALA A 608 57.17 46.95 55.11
C ALA A 608 56.04 46.00 55.58
N ILE A 609 55.69 46.01 56.87
CA ILE A 609 54.63 45.18 57.47
C ILE A 609 53.25 45.54 56.90
N ALA A 610 52.89 46.83 56.85
CA ALA A 610 51.61 47.28 56.31
C ALA A 610 51.46 46.90 54.82
N ARG A 611 52.55 47.07 54.05
CA ARG A 611 52.60 46.69 52.63
C ARG A 611 52.44 45.18 52.41
N TYR A 612 53.17 44.34 53.16
CA TYR A 612 53.04 42.88 53.02
C TYR A 612 51.66 42.38 53.45
N PHE A 613 51.09 43.00 54.49
CA PHE A 613 49.76 42.66 54.95
C PHE A 613 48.68 43.03 53.93
N GLN A 614 48.80 44.19 53.29
CA GLN A 614 47.94 44.59 52.18
C GLN A 614 48.04 43.62 51.00
N ILE A 615 49.27 43.23 50.61
CA ILE A 615 49.47 42.24 49.53
C ILE A 615 48.78 40.91 49.87
N LEU A 616 48.91 40.41 51.11
CA LEU A 616 48.28 39.16 51.53
C LEU A 616 46.74 39.23 51.49
N LYS A 617 46.18 40.37 51.92
CA LYS A 617 44.74 40.63 51.90
C LYS A 617 44.22 40.69 50.46
N ASP A 618 44.92 41.42 49.60
CA ASP A 618 44.58 41.57 48.19
C ASP A 618 44.63 40.21 47.48
N GLU A 619 45.65 39.39 47.74
CA GLU A 619 45.77 38.06 47.11
C GLU A 619 44.71 37.08 47.63
N CYS A 620 44.40 37.07 48.93
CA CYS A 620 43.31 36.23 49.47
C CYS A 620 41.95 36.61 48.89
N GLN A 621 41.71 37.92 48.74
CA GLN A 621 40.47 38.40 48.18
C GLN A 621 40.40 38.09 46.67
N ARG A 622 41.52 38.14 45.97
CA ARG A 622 41.63 37.77 44.56
C ARG A 622 41.33 36.30 44.32
N GLU A 623 41.92 35.39 45.09
CA GLU A 623 41.68 33.95 44.96
C GLU A 623 40.20 33.61 45.20
N LEU A 624 39.59 34.23 46.22
CA LEU A 624 38.15 34.07 46.47
C LEU A 624 37.29 34.56 45.31
N MET A 625 37.64 35.69 44.69
CA MET A 625 36.94 36.20 43.50
C MET A 625 37.09 35.23 42.33
N LEU A 626 38.30 34.73 42.05
CA LEU A 626 38.56 33.81 40.96
C LEU A 626 37.80 32.49 41.12
N ILE A 627 37.76 31.94 42.33
CA ILE A 627 36.97 30.74 42.65
C ILE A 627 35.49 31.00 42.37
N ASN A 628 34.93 32.11 42.85
CA ASN A 628 33.51 32.41 42.66
C ASN A 628 33.18 32.69 41.19
N ASP A 629 33.98 33.48 40.48
CA ASP A 629 33.77 33.76 39.05
C ASP A 629 33.80 32.48 38.21
N LEU A 630 34.73 31.56 38.49
CA LEU A 630 34.80 30.27 37.80
C LEU A 630 33.55 29.42 38.05
N LEU A 631 33.01 29.45 39.26
CA LEU A 631 31.81 28.69 39.63
C LEU A 631 30.55 29.29 39.02
N ASP A 632 30.44 30.61 39.03
CA ASP A 632 29.31 31.30 38.43
C ASP A 632 29.29 31.06 36.93
N LEU A 633 30.45 31.13 36.28
CA LEU A 633 30.62 30.76 34.88
C LEU A 633 30.20 29.30 34.61
N SER A 634 30.62 28.36 35.47
CA SER A 634 30.24 26.94 35.35
C SER A 634 28.75 26.70 35.55
N ARG A 635 28.08 27.45 36.43
CA ARG A 635 26.62 27.34 36.64
C ARG A 635 25.85 27.92 35.47
N LEU A 636 26.30 29.05 34.93
CA LEU A 636 25.70 29.70 33.77
C LEU A 636 25.83 28.84 32.50
N GLU A 637 26.89 28.05 32.37
CA GLU A 637 27.05 27.06 31.28
C GLU A 637 26.11 25.85 31.39
N ALA A 638 25.69 25.50 32.60
CA ALA A 638 24.85 24.33 32.83
C ALA A 638 23.34 24.63 32.65
N GLU A 639 22.96 25.86 32.24
CA GLU A 639 21.56 26.31 32.01
C GLU A 639 20.58 25.92 33.13
N THR A 640 21.05 25.86 34.38
CA THR A 640 20.31 25.22 35.49
C THR A 640 19.61 26.22 36.42
N GLU A 641 19.89 27.52 36.31
CA GLU A 641 19.29 28.55 37.18
C GLU A 641 18.14 29.29 36.47
N PRO A 642 16.90 29.26 37.02
CA PRO A 642 15.80 30.03 36.46
C PRO A 642 15.96 31.53 36.74
N LEU A 643 15.72 32.38 35.74
CA LEU A 643 15.76 33.85 35.87
C LEU A 643 14.74 34.37 36.88
N LEU A 644 15.16 35.21 37.81
CA LEU A 644 14.27 35.90 38.76
C LEU A 644 13.93 37.29 38.23
N LEU A 645 12.97 37.32 37.28
CA LEU A 645 12.55 38.55 36.63
C LEU A 645 11.84 39.49 37.61
N SER A 646 12.33 40.73 37.69
CA SER A 646 11.79 41.82 38.51
C SER A 646 11.69 43.09 37.68
N THR A 647 10.67 43.92 37.94
CA THR A 647 10.52 45.21 37.26
C THR A 647 11.23 46.29 38.07
N LEU A 648 12.16 47.02 37.43
CA LEU A 648 13.02 48.01 38.07
C LEU A 648 12.95 49.38 37.37
N ASP A 649 13.05 50.45 38.16
CA ASP A 649 13.31 51.80 37.67
C ASP A 649 14.81 51.92 37.37
N LEU A 650 15.17 51.87 36.08
CA LEU A 650 16.56 51.78 35.65
C LEU A 650 17.36 53.01 36.06
N LYS A 651 16.74 54.19 36.12
CA LYS A 651 17.44 55.43 36.43
C LYS A 651 17.90 55.45 37.87
N ASP A 652 16.96 55.32 38.80
CA ASP A 652 17.25 55.41 40.23
C ASP A 652 18.17 54.26 40.66
N TRP A 653 17.93 53.07 40.12
CA TRP A 653 18.76 51.90 40.37
C TRP A 653 20.20 52.08 39.87
N LEU A 654 20.38 52.53 38.62
CA LEU A 654 21.70 52.67 38.01
C LEU A 654 22.52 53.77 38.70
N LEU A 655 21.88 54.88 39.09
CA LEU A 655 22.52 55.95 39.85
C LEU A 655 22.99 55.46 41.23
N HIS A 656 22.17 54.66 41.92
CA HIS A 656 22.56 54.07 43.20
C HIS A 656 23.71 53.06 43.05
N LEU A 657 23.67 52.23 42.00
CA LEU A 657 24.74 51.28 41.71
C LEU A 657 26.06 51.98 41.36
N ALA A 658 26.01 53.09 40.64
CA ALA A 658 27.18 53.84 40.19
C ALA A 658 27.82 54.67 41.32
N GLU A 659 27.09 55.04 42.38
CA GLU A 659 27.56 55.93 43.45
C GLU A 659 28.94 55.56 44.05
N PRO A 660 29.22 54.29 44.43
CA PRO A 660 30.54 53.91 44.95
C PRO A 660 31.66 54.08 43.93
N PHE A 661 31.36 53.88 42.65
CA PHE A 661 32.31 54.06 41.55
C PHE A 661 32.57 55.54 41.29
N LEU A 662 31.54 56.39 41.35
CA LEU A 662 31.71 57.84 41.24
C LEU A 662 32.65 58.36 42.32
N VAL A 663 32.47 57.93 43.58
CA VAL A 663 33.38 58.31 44.67
C VAL A 663 34.83 57.87 44.37
N ARG A 664 35.02 56.64 43.88
CA ARG A 664 36.34 56.12 43.49
C ARG A 664 36.96 56.91 42.34
N MET A 665 36.19 57.25 41.31
CA MET A 665 36.66 58.03 40.15
C MET A 665 37.19 59.39 40.59
N HIS A 666 36.47 60.08 41.49
CA HIS A 666 36.93 61.35 42.06
C HIS A 666 38.24 61.18 42.86
N GLN A 667 38.36 60.11 43.67
CA GLN A 667 39.59 59.81 44.41
C GLN A 667 40.78 59.52 43.49
N GLN A 668 40.53 58.90 42.32
CA GLN A 668 41.53 58.61 41.30
C GLN A 668 41.76 59.78 40.32
N GLN A 669 41.16 60.96 40.59
CA GLN A 669 41.22 62.15 39.74
C GLN A 669 40.72 61.93 38.30
N GLN A 670 39.83 60.96 38.09
CA GLN A 670 39.14 60.69 36.83
C GLN A 670 37.89 61.59 36.73
N GLN A 671 37.42 61.87 35.51
CA GLN A 671 36.24 62.72 35.27
C GLN A 671 34.98 61.86 34.99
N PRO A 672 34.04 61.75 35.94
CA PRO A 672 32.80 61.01 35.71
C PRO A 672 31.78 61.83 34.91
N ILE A 673 31.18 61.22 33.89
CA ILE A 673 30.08 61.78 33.10
C ILE A 673 28.90 60.81 33.18
N VAL A 674 27.77 61.24 33.73
CA VAL A 674 26.56 60.41 33.82
C VAL A 674 25.45 61.04 33.00
N ALA A 675 25.04 60.34 31.93
CA ALA A 675 24.03 60.79 30.97
C ALA A 675 22.86 59.79 30.93
N VAL A 676 21.98 59.88 31.93
CA VAL A 676 20.79 59.03 32.04
C VAL A 676 19.53 59.89 31.82
N PRO A 677 18.70 59.60 30.80
CA PRO A 677 17.46 60.33 30.55
C PRO A 677 16.52 60.31 31.77
N SER A 678 15.77 61.39 31.98
CA SER A 678 14.87 61.51 33.13
C SER A 678 13.57 60.72 33.00
N ASP A 679 13.23 60.28 31.80
CA ASP A 679 11.95 59.63 31.46
C ASP A 679 12.20 58.27 30.79
N LEU A 680 12.70 57.30 31.57
CA LEU A 680 12.97 55.94 31.12
C LEU A 680 11.79 55.02 31.46
N PRO A 681 11.34 54.15 30.54
CA PRO A 681 10.35 53.13 30.87
C PRO A 681 10.89 52.13 31.91
N PRO A 682 10.01 51.42 32.65
CA PRO A 682 10.46 50.37 33.56
C PRO A 682 11.03 49.17 32.77
N LEU A 683 12.10 48.58 33.29
CA LEU A 683 12.79 47.42 32.71
C LEU A 683 12.46 46.16 33.52
N THR A 684 12.08 45.06 32.87
CA THR A 684 11.89 43.75 33.52
C THR A 684 13.07 42.84 33.24
N THR A 685 13.89 42.57 34.26
CA THR A 685 15.09 41.73 34.16
C THR A 685 15.49 41.12 35.51
N ASP A 686 16.51 40.27 35.52
CA ASP A 686 17.13 39.79 36.76
C ASP A 686 18.06 40.87 37.33
N PHE A 687 17.67 41.41 38.49
CA PHE A 687 18.39 42.47 39.19
C PHE A 687 19.83 42.10 39.52
N SER A 688 20.06 40.83 39.89
CA SER A 688 21.37 40.35 40.34
C SER A 688 22.33 40.25 39.17
N TYR A 689 21.86 39.72 38.04
CA TYR A 689 22.67 39.58 36.82
C TYR A 689 22.97 40.96 36.22
N LEU A 690 21.98 41.85 36.10
CA LEU A 690 22.20 43.20 35.59
C LEU A 690 23.16 44.00 36.49
N GLY A 691 22.99 43.91 37.81
CA GLY A 691 23.88 44.57 38.77
C GLY A 691 25.34 44.11 38.65
N ARG A 692 25.55 42.81 38.45
CA ARG A 692 26.88 42.25 38.24
C ARG A 692 27.50 42.70 36.91
N ILE A 693 26.74 42.67 35.82
CA ILE A 693 27.19 43.14 34.49
C ILE A 693 27.72 44.57 34.58
N VAL A 694 26.91 45.48 35.11
CA VAL A 694 27.26 46.90 35.17
C VAL A 694 28.44 47.12 36.13
N SER A 695 28.47 46.42 37.27
CA SER A 695 29.57 46.53 38.24
C SER A 695 30.91 46.08 37.67
N GLU A 696 30.96 44.97 36.92
CA GLU A 696 32.18 44.48 36.28
C GLU A 696 32.70 45.45 35.22
N LEU A 697 31.80 46.00 34.39
CA LEU A 697 32.15 46.97 33.37
C LEU A 697 32.63 48.31 33.97
N LEU A 698 31.98 48.82 35.01
CA LEU A 698 32.43 50.02 35.73
C LEU A 698 33.76 49.78 36.47
N ASN A 699 33.97 48.60 37.05
CA ASN A 699 35.25 48.23 37.64
C ASN A 699 36.38 48.25 36.59
N ASN A 700 36.13 47.71 35.41
CA ASN A 700 37.07 47.76 34.29
C ASN A 700 37.33 49.21 33.85
N ALA A 701 36.30 50.04 33.73
CA ALA A 701 36.45 51.45 33.40
C ALA A 701 37.33 52.20 34.41
N CYS A 702 37.06 52.08 35.72
CA CYS A 702 37.89 52.70 36.77
C CYS A 702 39.34 52.21 36.76
N LYS A 703 39.55 50.93 36.42
CA LYS A 703 40.86 50.27 36.42
C LYS A 703 41.74 50.72 35.23
N TYR A 704 41.15 50.91 34.07
CA TYR A 704 41.88 51.19 32.83
C TYR A 704 41.82 52.66 32.38
N THR A 705 41.20 53.55 33.15
CA THR A 705 41.20 55.00 32.85
C THR A 705 42.33 55.70 33.62
N PRO A 706 43.25 56.41 32.94
CA PRO A 706 44.25 57.25 33.60
C PRO A 706 43.64 58.39 34.43
N ALA A 707 44.43 58.99 35.33
CA ALA A 707 44.03 60.22 36.00
C ALA A 707 43.77 61.33 34.97
N HIS A 708 42.71 62.12 35.21
CA HIS A 708 42.23 63.25 34.40
C HIS A 708 41.52 62.88 33.10
N GLU A 709 41.49 61.60 32.74
CA GLU A 709 40.67 61.07 31.66
C GLU A 709 39.23 60.83 32.13
N ALA A 710 38.32 60.69 31.17
CA ALA A 710 36.89 60.63 31.40
C ALA A 710 36.33 59.20 31.34
N ILE A 711 35.38 58.94 32.24
CA ILE A 711 34.52 57.73 32.25
C ILE A 711 33.08 58.19 32.11
N MET A 712 32.38 57.67 31.10
CA MET A 712 30.99 58.00 30.82
C MET A 712 30.07 56.79 31.02
N LEU A 713 28.98 57.00 31.72
CA LEU A 713 27.85 56.07 31.84
C LEU A 713 26.63 56.72 31.19
N ALA A 714 26.10 56.12 30.13
CA ALA A 714 24.93 56.63 29.42
C ALA A 714 23.88 55.54 29.18
N VAL A 715 22.61 55.95 29.10
CA VAL A 715 21.50 55.05 28.77
C VAL A 715 20.71 55.63 27.61
N GLU A 716 20.45 54.80 26.59
CA GLU A 716 19.60 55.12 25.45
C GLU A 716 18.46 54.10 25.33
N VAL A 717 17.30 54.53 24.84
CA VAL A 717 16.17 53.65 24.54
C VAL A 717 15.97 53.63 23.03
N CYS A 718 16.12 52.46 22.43
CA CYS A 718 16.00 52.24 20.98
C CYS A 718 14.70 51.48 20.66
N THR A 719 14.07 51.80 19.53
CA THR A 719 12.95 51.02 18.97
C THR A 719 13.43 50.25 17.74
N MET A 720 12.81 49.11 17.43
CA MET A 720 13.19 48.20 16.32
C MET A 720 13.27 48.82 14.91
N ASN A 721 12.88 50.09 14.70
CA ASN A 721 12.90 50.75 13.39
C ASN A 721 14.26 51.36 12.98
N HIS A 722 15.34 51.19 13.75
CA HIS A 722 16.68 51.69 13.41
C HIS A 722 17.85 50.72 13.65
N LEU A 723 17.66 49.43 13.32
CA LEU A 723 18.80 48.52 13.10
C LEU A 723 18.92 48.23 11.59
N PRO A 724 20.07 48.45 10.94
CA PRO A 724 20.26 48.00 9.56
C PRO A 724 20.29 46.47 9.56
N GLN A 725 19.35 45.90 8.82
CA GLN A 725 19.37 44.50 8.43
C GLN A 725 20.38 44.30 7.31
N GLU A 726 21.56 43.76 7.61
CA GLU A 726 22.34 43.02 6.61
C GLU A 726 22.88 41.69 7.17
N MET A 727 22.40 40.63 6.52
CA MET A 727 23.07 39.37 6.20
C MET A 727 23.44 38.38 7.33
N ALA A 728 22.60 37.35 7.45
CA ALA A 728 22.96 36.06 8.02
C ALA A 728 23.76 35.26 6.97
N ASP A 729 25.06 35.09 7.20
CA ASP A 729 25.89 34.10 6.51
C ASP A 729 26.14 32.87 7.41
N SER A 730 26.16 31.71 6.78
CA SER A 730 26.00 30.36 7.36
C SER A 730 27.24 29.76 8.05
N GLU A 731 28.14 30.58 8.62
CA GLU A 731 29.37 30.07 9.26
C GLU A 731 29.71 30.73 10.62
N GLY A 732 28.76 31.39 11.29
CA GLY A 732 28.97 31.82 12.68
C GLY A 732 30.11 32.83 12.89
N ASN A 733 30.46 33.61 11.85
CA ASN A 733 31.51 34.63 11.90
C ASN A 733 30.90 36.03 11.98
N TYR A 734 30.99 36.68 13.15
CA TYR A 734 30.60 38.08 13.33
C TYR A 734 31.70 39.02 12.82
N THR A 735 31.42 39.86 11.83
CA THR A 735 32.21 41.05 11.47
C THR A 735 31.51 42.29 12.00
N VAL A 736 32.24 43.14 12.73
CA VAL A 736 31.72 44.35 13.35
C VAL A 736 31.98 45.52 12.41
N HIS A 737 30.93 46.11 11.85
CA HIS A 737 30.94 47.47 11.30
C HIS A 737 29.96 48.31 12.12
N ALA A 738 30.49 49.30 12.85
CA ALA A 738 29.69 50.27 13.58
C ALA A 738 29.13 51.34 12.64
N ILE A 739 27.85 51.67 12.82
CA ILE A 739 27.24 52.86 12.21
C ILE A 739 27.36 54.00 13.21
N ALA A 740 27.99 55.08 12.75
CA ALA A 740 28.05 56.34 13.45
C ALA A 740 26.65 56.97 13.51
N SER A 741 26.15 57.20 14.73
CA SER A 741 25.05 58.12 14.99
C SER A 741 25.63 59.30 15.77
N ASP A 742 26.00 60.35 15.02
CA ASP A 742 26.83 61.47 15.46
C ASP A 742 26.01 62.66 16.03
N GLU A 743 24.79 62.44 16.55
CA GLU A 743 23.86 63.56 16.84
C GLU A 743 23.49 63.80 18.33
N ILE A 744 24.00 63.03 19.30
CA ILE A 744 23.64 63.27 20.73
C ILE A 744 24.84 63.66 21.63
N LEU A 745 26.08 63.53 21.17
CA LEU A 745 27.27 63.68 22.05
C LEU A 745 28.03 65.01 21.92
N THR A 746 27.62 65.95 21.06
CA THR A 746 28.32 67.23 20.88
C THR A 746 27.91 68.33 21.86
N ALA A 747 26.99 68.10 22.80
CA ALA A 747 26.45 69.18 23.63
C ALA A 747 27.27 69.56 24.87
N HIS A 748 28.15 68.70 25.42
CA HIS A 748 28.77 68.93 26.75
C HIS A 748 30.28 68.64 26.82
N LEU A 749 31.07 69.16 25.89
CA LEU A 749 32.53 69.29 26.05
C LEU A 749 32.89 70.76 26.33
N PRO A 750 33.65 71.09 27.41
CA PRO A 750 34.14 72.45 27.64
C PRO A 750 35.17 72.86 26.56
N PRO A 751 35.16 74.13 26.11
CA PRO A 751 35.91 74.55 24.93
C PRO A 751 37.34 74.94 25.31
N SER A 752 38.27 73.98 25.29
CA SER A 752 39.70 74.34 25.37
C SER A 752 40.63 73.31 24.75
N PHE A 753 40.36 72.79 23.55
CA PHE A 753 41.39 72.16 22.70
C PHE A 753 40.91 72.09 21.24
N THR A 754 41.11 73.16 20.48
CA THR A 754 41.06 73.10 19.00
C THR A 754 41.91 74.22 18.41
N GLN A 755 43.16 73.90 18.09
CA GLN A 755 43.94 74.60 17.06
C GLN A 755 45.11 73.73 16.63
N ALA A 756 45.08 73.22 15.40
CA ALA A 756 46.04 73.59 14.34
C ALA A 756 46.07 72.55 13.19
N ASN A 757 45.72 73.03 11.99
CA ASN A 757 46.27 72.72 10.66
C ASN A 757 46.15 71.27 10.14
N GLY A 758 45.59 70.97 8.97
CA GLY A 758 45.29 71.76 7.78
C GLY A 758 45.76 70.99 6.53
N LEU A 759 45.07 71.24 5.40
CA LEU A 759 45.30 70.76 4.01
C LEU A 759 44.64 69.41 3.66
N THR A 760 43.93 69.18 2.55
CA THR A 760 43.39 69.95 1.40
C THR A 760 42.39 69.01 0.72
N SER A 761 41.22 69.49 0.29
CA SER A 761 40.28 68.77 -0.57
C SER A 761 40.41 69.18 -2.04
N GLU A 762 40.22 68.22 -2.95
CA GLU A 762 39.79 68.47 -4.34
C GLU A 762 38.58 67.60 -4.71
N ARG A 763 37.49 68.33 -5.05
CA ARG A 763 36.44 68.11 -6.08
C ARG A 763 35.53 66.87 -6.00
N SER A 764 34.24 67.00 -5.58
CA SER A 764 33.03 67.54 -6.27
C SER A 764 32.33 66.52 -7.20
N PRO A 765 31.00 66.60 -7.52
CA PRO A 765 29.96 67.56 -7.09
C PRO A 765 28.59 66.95 -6.67
N GLN A 766 27.73 67.81 -6.14
CA GLN A 766 26.31 67.60 -5.87
C GLN A 766 25.39 67.97 -7.04
N LEU A 767 24.22 67.32 -7.01
CA LEU A 767 22.88 67.69 -7.49
C LEU A 767 22.68 69.05 -8.20
N SER A 768 22.06 68.99 -9.38
CA SER A 768 20.70 69.55 -9.62
C SER A 768 20.31 69.33 -11.07
N ASP A 769 19.09 68.84 -11.29
CA ASP A 769 18.21 69.04 -12.45
C ASP A 769 16.97 68.14 -12.23
N ILE A 770 15.71 68.45 -12.52
CA ILE A 770 14.97 69.60 -13.05
C ILE A 770 13.48 69.28 -12.75
N LEU A 771 12.73 70.34 -12.50
CA LEU A 771 11.27 70.49 -12.32
C LEU A 771 10.34 69.66 -13.24
N GLY A 772 9.18 69.24 -12.71
CA GLY A 772 7.89 69.71 -13.27
C GLY A 772 6.71 68.73 -13.53
N ILE A 773 5.64 68.92 -12.72
CA ILE A 773 4.19 69.06 -13.11
C ILE A 773 3.27 67.81 -13.28
N GLY A 774 2.13 67.85 -12.54
CA GLY A 774 0.77 67.38 -12.92
C GLY A 774 0.07 66.48 -11.87
N SER A 775 -0.84 66.94 -10.97
CA SER A 775 -2.32 67.20 -11.08
C SER A 775 -3.10 66.02 -11.72
N THR A 776 -4.24 65.48 -11.24
CA THR A 776 -5.40 65.98 -10.43
C THR A 776 -6.42 64.84 -10.23
N ASP A 777 -7.36 65.02 -9.26
CA ASP A 777 -8.77 64.53 -9.22
C ASP A 777 -9.09 63.04 -8.98
N GLU A 778 -10.21 62.63 -8.36
CA GLU A 778 -11.24 63.17 -7.43
C GLU A 778 -12.26 62.00 -7.22
N ARG A 779 -12.86 61.87 -6.01
CA ARG A 779 -14.23 61.33 -5.71
C ARG A 779 -14.51 59.82 -5.98
N GLU A 780 -15.39 59.09 -5.26
CA GLU A 780 -16.45 59.36 -4.29
C GLU A 780 -16.95 58.05 -3.61
N SER A 781 -17.25 58.15 -2.30
CA SER A 781 -18.41 57.60 -1.54
C SER A 781 -18.78 56.10 -1.47
N GLY A 782 -19.01 55.63 -0.22
CA GLY A 782 -19.80 54.44 0.11
C GLY A 782 -19.74 54.00 1.59
N LEU A 783 -20.40 54.72 2.51
CA LEU A 783 -20.78 54.25 3.87
C LEU A 783 -21.79 53.08 3.74
N THR A 784 -21.85 52.04 4.59
CA THR A 784 -22.27 52.07 6.02
C THR A 784 -21.90 50.79 6.80
N SER A 785 -21.24 51.01 7.95
CA SER A 785 -21.42 50.41 9.30
C SER A 785 -21.68 48.91 9.53
N GLY A 786 -20.82 48.31 10.37
CA GLY A 786 -21.31 47.73 11.63
C GLY A 786 -20.87 46.31 12.02
N ARG A 787 -19.61 46.14 12.44
CA ARG A 787 -19.18 45.32 13.60
C ARG A 787 -17.64 45.26 13.67
N SER A 788 -17.06 46.03 14.58
CA SER A 788 -15.64 45.91 14.95
C SER A 788 -15.47 44.81 15.99
N PRO A 789 -14.62 43.79 15.77
CA PRO A 789 -13.92 43.10 16.85
C PRO A 789 -12.67 43.92 17.20
N GLN A 790 -12.49 44.21 18.49
CA GLN A 790 -11.26 44.75 19.05
C GLN A 790 -10.11 43.77 18.77
N PHE A 791 -9.12 44.19 17.99
CA PHE A 791 -7.75 43.68 18.06
C PHE A 791 -6.88 44.83 18.57
N SER A 792 -6.30 44.63 19.75
CA SER A 792 -5.24 45.45 20.31
C SER A 792 -3.95 45.28 19.50
N ASP A 793 -3.33 46.39 19.13
CA ASP A 793 -2.03 46.48 18.44
C ASP A 793 -0.91 45.67 19.13
N PRO A 794 0.04 45.08 18.38
CA PRO A 794 1.27 44.53 18.93
C PRO A 794 2.21 45.67 19.34
N ALA A 795 2.67 45.61 20.59
CA ALA A 795 3.62 46.56 21.17
C ALA A 795 4.95 46.56 20.39
N SER A 796 5.46 47.75 20.10
CA SER A 796 6.82 47.98 19.62
C SER A 796 7.84 47.52 20.67
N ASP A 797 8.66 46.52 20.36
CA ASP A 797 9.74 46.05 21.25
C ASP A 797 10.78 47.18 21.46
N LEU A 798 10.76 47.76 22.65
CA LEU A 798 11.73 48.74 23.13
C LEU A 798 12.97 48.01 23.67
N TYR A 799 14.15 48.53 23.34
CA TYR A 799 15.45 48.05 23.85
C TYR A 799 16.14 49.16 24.64
N PHE A 800 16.78 48.78 25.74
CA PHE A 800 17.65 49.66 26.52
C PHE A 800 19.10 49.38 26.15
N CYS A 801 19.84 50.43 25.80
CA CYS A 801 21.28 50.38 25.55
C CYS A 801 22.00 51.09 26.70
N ILE A 802 22.75 50.34 27.50
CA ILE A 802 23.62 50.88 28.56
C ILE A 802 25.03 50.98 27.98
N HIS A 803 25.54 52.20 27.89
CA HIS A 803 26.88 52.49 27.39
C HIS A 803 27.81 52.83 28.55
N ILE A 804 28.92 52.09 28.65
CA ILE A 804 30.02 52.39 29.57
C ILE A 804 31.23 52.69 28.72
N ARG A 805 31.69 53.94 28.76
CA ARG A 805 32.81 54.44 27.97
C ARG A 805 33.94 54.89 28.85
N ASN A 806 35.16 54.58 28.45
CA ASN A 806 36.36 55.07 29.11
C ASN A 806 37.39 55.56 28.09
N SER A 807 38.14 56.59 28.45
CA SER A 807 39.19 57.19 27.63
C SER A 807 40.59 56.79 28.09
N GLY A 808 41.57 56.92 27.20
CA GLY A 808 43.00 56.76 27.53
C GLY A 808 43.59 55.36 27.36
N VAL A 809 42.78 54.34 27.07
CA VAL A 809 43.26 52.99 26.69
C VAL A 809 42.45 52.47 25.50
N GLU A 810 43.16 52.18 24.41
CA GLU A 810 42.60 51.61 23.18
C GLU A 810 42.95 50.12 23.10
N ILE A 811 41.98 49.30 22.69
CA ILE A 811 42.09 47.85 22.55
C ILE A 811 42.32 47.53 21.06
N PRO A 812 43.46 46.92 20.70
CA PRO A 812 43.75 46.58 19.30
C PRO A 812 42.62 45.74 18.69
N PRO A 813 42.26 45.94 17.39
CA PRO A 813 41.17 45.21 16.75
C PRO A 813 41.29 43.68 16.85
N GLU A 814 42.50 43.14 16.77
CA GLU A 814 42.76 41.70 16.95
C GLU A 814 42.47 41.19 18.37
N GLU A 815 42.50 42.08 19.37
CA GLU A 815 42.27 41.76 20.78
C GLU A 815 40.80 41.91 21.18
N GLN A 816 40.02 42.74 20.48
CA GLN A 816 38.63 43.09 20.84
C GLN A 816 37.69 41.88 20.95
N LYS A 817 37.91 40.82 20.16
CA LYS A 817 37.15 39.56 20.28
C LYS A 817 37.67 38.67 21.41
N ARG A 818 38.99 38.66 21.60
CA ARG A 818 39.66 37.74 22.51
C ARG A 818 39.51 38.14 23.97
N ILE A 819 39.23 39.42 24.27
CA ILE A 819 39.03 39.87 25.66
C ILE A 819 37.83 39.22 26.38
N PHE A 820 36.91 38.59 25.64
CA PHE A 820 35.81 37.79 26.19
C PHE A 820 36.21 36.32 26.40
N GLU A 821 37.38 35.87 25.93
CA GLU A 821 37.89 34.52 26.18
C GLU A 821 38.28 34.34 27.67
N ARG A 822 38.07 33.13 28.17
CA ARG A 822 38.37 32.77 29.58
C ARG A 822 39.85 32.88 29.87
N PHE A 823 40.17 33.54 30.99
CA PHE A 823 41.56 33.75 31.46
C PHE A 823 42.42 34.58 30.51
N TYR A 824 41.83 35.17 29.46
CA TYR A 824 42.58 35.93 28.50
C TYR A 824 42.90 37.34 29.01
N ARG A 825 44.12 37.80 28.74
CA ARG A 825 44.62 39.13 29.08
C ARG A 825 45.55 39.61 27.96
N ILE A 826 45.44 40.89 27.60
CA ILE A 826 46.31 41.51 26.60
C ILE A 826 47.75 41.55 27.14
N PRO A 827 48.74 40.88 26.51
CA PRO A 827 50.07 40.66 27.09
C PRO A 827 50.92 41.91 27.35
N ASN A 828 50.68 43.00 26.61
CA ASN A 828 51.58 44.16 26.56
C ASN A 828 50.91 45.52 26.87
N ASN A 829 49.63 45.57 27.26
CA ASN A 829 48.87 46.82 27.40
C ASN A 829 48.28 47.04 28.81
N ASP A 830 48.99 46.65 29.87
CA ASP A 830 48.64 47.00 31.25
C ASP A 830 49.56 48.13 31.74
N PRO A 831 49.27 49.41 31.40
CA PRO A 831 50.10 50.56 31.78
C PRO A 831 50.28 50.74 33.29
N TRP A 832 49.52 50.00 34.10
CA TRP A 832 49.38 50.20 35.54
C TRP A 832 49.61 48.93 36.38
N LYS A 833 49.99 47.80 35.75
CA LYS A 833 50.19 46.48 36.40
C LYS A 833 49.02 46.05 37.29
N HIS A 834 47.78 46.30 36.88
CA HIS A 834 46.64 45.96 37.71
C HIS A 834 46.30 44.45 37.61
N ASN A 835 46.40 43.73 38.74
CA ASN A 835 46.07 42.30 38.83
C ASN A 835 44.58 42.01 38.57
N GLY A 836 44.24 41.51 37.37
CA GLY A 836 42.91 40.96 37.04
C GLY A 836 42.94 39.43 36.86
N THR A 837 41.78 38.79 36.94
CA THR A 837 41.60 37.33 36.77
C THR A 837 41.45 36.91 35.31
N GLY A 838 41.00 37.81 34.42
CA GLY A 838 40.68 37.48 33.03
C GLY A 838 39.35 36.73 32.87
N LEU A 839 38.52 36.68 33.91
CA LEU A 839 37.20 36.03 33.89
C LEU A 839 36.02 37.02 33.82
N GLY A 840 36.20 38.26 34.26
CA GLY A 840 35.11 39.23 34.39
C GLY A 840 34.35 39.49 33.09
N LEU A 841 35.04 39.74 31.97
CA LEU A 841 34.37 40.00 30.68
C LEU A 841 33.71 38.74 30.10
N ALA A 842 34.33 37.56 30.24
CA ALA A 842 33.73 36.29 29.85
C ALA A 842 32.43 36.00 30.63
N LEU A 843 32.40 36.38 31.91
CA LEU A 843 31.22 36.28 32.75
C LEU A 843 30.14 37.28 32.34
N VAL A 844 30.52 38.53 32.04
CA VAL A 844 29.60 39.56 31.54
C VAL A 844 28.92 39.09 30.26
N GLU A 845 29.66 38.54 29.30
CA GLU A 845 29.10 38.01 28.04
C GLU A 845 28.04 36.94 28.32
N LYS A 846 28.35 35.96 29.19
CA LYS A 846 27.41 34.90 29.56
C LYS A 846 26.18 35.42 30.32
N LEU A 847 26.35 36.37 31.24
CA LEU A 847 25.24 36.98 31.98
C LEU A 847 24.32 37.77 31.06
N VAL A 848 24.87 38.51 30.09
CA VAL A 848 24.11 39.27 29.10
C VAL A 848 23.30 38.33 28.21
N GLU A 849 23.89 37.22 27.77
CA GLU A 849 23.18 36.17 27.02
C GLU A 849 22.00 35.59 27.82
N GLN A 850 22.19 35.30 29.12
CA GLN A 850 21.15 34.73 29.98
C GLN A 850 19.97 35.68 30.20
N ILE A 851 20.18 36.99 30.25
CA ILE A 851 19.09 37.98 30.32
C ILE A 851 18.58 38.40 28.92
N HIS A 852 18.86 37.60 27.89
CA HIS A 852 18.47 37.84 26.49
C HIS A 852 18.94 39.18 25.90
N GLY A 853 20.06 39.69 26.41
CA GLY A 853 20.72 40.88 25.92
C GLY A 853 21.81 40.59 24.89
N LYS A 854 22.43 41.66 24.40
CA LYS A 854 23.63 41.60 23.55
C LYS A 854 24.67 42.57 24.09
N ILE A 855 25.94 42.16 24.11
CA ILE A 855 27.06 43.05 24.42
C ILE A 855 27.87 43.30 23.16
N SER A 856 28.28 44.55 22.96
CA SER A 856 29.19 44.95 21.89
C SER A 856 30.29 45.85 22.43
N LEU A 857 31.44 45.82 21.75
CA LEU A 857 32.62 46.60 22.09
C LEU A 857 33.05 47.39 20.86
N ILE A 858 33.33 48.67 21.05
CA ILE A 858 33.99 49.52 20.05
C ILE A 858 35.13 50.24 20.77
N SER A 859 36.36 50.05 20.30
CA SER A 859 37.54 50.75 20.82
C SER A 859 38.24 51.47 19.67
N GLU A 860 38.00 52.78 19.57
CA GLU A 860 38.48 53.64 18.49
C GLU A 860 38.68 55.07 19.01
N GLN A 861 39.59 55.83 18.38
CA GLN A 861 39.79 57.27 18.64
C GLN A 861 40.09 57.60 20.12
N GLY A 862 40.78 56.69 20.82
CA GLY A 862 41.14 56.87 22.23
C GLY A 862 40.01 56.58 23.23
N TRP A 863 38.86 56.08 22.76
CA TRP A 863 37.71 55.68 23.59
C TRP A 863 37.42 54.20 23.45
N THR A 864 37.13 53.54 24.56
CA THR A 864 36.61 52.18 24.61
C THR A 864 35.17 52.22 25.13
N THR A 865 34.23 51.69 24.34
CA THR A 865 32.79 51.67 24.63
C THR A 865 32.28 50.24 24.72
N PHE A 866 31.79 49.84 25.88
CA PHE A 866 30.97 48.66 26.05
C PHE A 866 29.49 49.05 25.99
N THR A 867 28.73 48.42 25.09
CA THR A 867 27.29 48.64 24.95
C THR A 867 26.55 47.36 25.29
N VAL A 868 25.73 47.40 26.34
CA VAL A 868 24.84 46.31 26.75
C VAL A 868 23.41 46.65 26.31
N GLN A 869 22.89 45.89 25.36
CA GLN A 869 21.55 46.02 24.82
C GLN A 869 20.61 45.01 25.50
N LEU A 870 19.47 45.46 26.02
CA LEU A 870 18.51 44.65 26.77
C LEU A 870 17.08 44.87 26.26
N PRO A 871 16.25 43.83 26.11
CA PRO A 871 14.83 44.01 25.81
C PRO A 871 14.07 44.58 27.02
N GLN A 872 13.05 45.42 26.80
CA GLN A 872 12.23 45.97 27.89
C GLN A 872 11.55 44.88 28.73
N THR A 873 11.09 43.81 28.08
CA THR A 873 10.43 42.68 28.73
C THR A 873 11.03 41.38 28.24
N ILE A 874 11.55 40.56 29.15
CA ILE A 874 11.97 39.20 28.84
C ILE A 874 10.73 38.31 28.77
N HIS A 875 10.32 37.90 27.56
CA HIS A 875 9.29 36.89 27.40
C HIS A 875 9.90 35.50 27.67
N PRO A 876 9.33 34.68 28.59
CA PRO A 876 9.81 33.32 28.77
C PRO A 876 9.64 32.57 27.46
N ILE A 877 10.74 32.08 26.91
CA ILE A 877 10.72 31.17 25.77
C ILE A 877 10.03 29.90 26.24
N ILE A 878 8.77 29.70 25.84
CA ILE A 878 8.16 28.37 25.87
C ILE A 878 8.97 27.56 24.87
N HIS A 879 9.91 26.75 25.35
CA HIS A 879 10.44 25.66 24.53
C HIS A 879 9.25 24.77 24.16
N SER A 880 8.74 24.95 22.94
CA SER A 880 7.85 24.00 22.31
C SER A 880 8.68 22.76 22.00
N THR A 881 8.85 21.92 23.00
CA THR A 881 9.27 20.54 22.80
C THR A 881 8.19 19.90 21.94
N ILE A 882 8.47 19.70 20.65
CA ILE A 882 7.72 18.77 19.81
C ILE A 882 7.98 17.38 20.38
N HIS A 883 7.17 16.99 21.36
CA HIS A 883 6.99 15.61 21.78
C HIS A 883 5.66 15.14 21.19
N ASN A 884 5.73 14.72 19.93
CA ASN A 884 4.76 13.79 19.38
C ASN A 884 5.00 12.44 20.07
N GLN A 885 4.17 12.10 21.05
CA GLN A 885 3.55 10.78 21.23
C GLN A 885 2.89 10.69 22.61
N THR A 886 1.56 10.77 22.61
CA THR A 886 0.69 10.27 23.67
C THR A 886 0.89 8.76 23.89
N PRO A 887 1.10 8.27 25.12
CA PRO A 887 0.75 6.91 25.47
C PRO A 887 -0.74 6.85 25.85
N ARG A 888 -1.48 5.94 25.22
CA ARG A 888 -2.83 5.53 25.63
C ARG A 888 -2.80 4.92 27.05
N PRO A 889 -3.89 5.04 27.83
CA PRO A 889 -3.99 4.34 29.11
C PRO A 889 -4.41 2.89 28.86
N ASP A 890 -3.47 1.95 29.01
CA ASP A 890 -3.80 0.54 29.05
C ASP A 890 -4.17 0.07 30.45
N ALA A 891 -5.15 -0.83 30.43
CA ALA A 891 -5.92 -1.34 31.55
C ALA A 891 -5.16 -2.39 32.37
N LYS A 892 -5.54 -2.44 33.66
CA LYS A 892 -5.66 -3.65 34.51
C LYS A 892 -4.48 -4.64 34.51
N THR A 893 -3.73 -4.64 35.61
CA THR A 893 -3.35 -5.91 36.24
C THR A 893 -3.14 -5.76 37.74
N SER A 894 -4.06 -6.36 38.49
CA SER A 894 -4.03 -6.56 39.93
C SER A 894 -2.95 -7.57 40.30
N ILE A 895 -1.97 -7.17 41.11
CA ILE A 895 -1.05 -8.12 41.75
C ILE A 895 -1.57 -8.41 43.16
N SER A 896 -2.18 -9.58 43.32
CA SER A 896 -2.45 -10.22 44.59
C SER A 896 -1.18 -10.84 45.16
N ARG A 897 -0.78 -10.38 46.35
CA ARG A 897 0.07 -11.15 47.29
C ARG A 897 -0.64 -12.44 47.68
N VAL A 898 -0.03 -13.61 47.47
CA VAL A 898 -0.08 -14.74 48.42
C VAL A 898 1.22 -15.55 48.32
N SER A 899 1.70 -15.89 49.49
CA SER A 899 2.83 -16.73 49.91
C SER A 899 2.80 -18.17 49.39
N SER A 900 3.97 -18.69 49.01
CA SER A 900 4.56 -19.98 49.44
C SER A 900 5.80 -20.27 48.62
#